data_AF-B0EMK9-F1
#
_entry.id   AF-B0EMK9-F1
#
_cell.length_a   1.000
_cell.length_b   1.000
_cell.length_c   1.000
_cell.angle_alpha   90.00
_cell.angle_beta   90.00
_cell.angle_gamma   90.00
#
_symmetry.space_group_name_H-M   'P 1'
#
loop_
_entity.id
_entity.type
_entity.pdbx_description
1 polymer ?
#
loop_
_entity_poly.entity_id
_entity_poly.type
_entity_poly.pdbx_seq_one_letter_code
_entity_poly.pdbx_strand_id
1 'polypeptide(L)'
;MKLLQLILCFMLIAQIFAEDVENTVSIEGEEFELEDDNKYEREKAQISEKMRSSIEKKIARKIALREVAKKRQFDRKTSKIHRKLKKINTQIEGLQKRLHIYSKTRKSLKIKRTKLTSQKKAAILKIKELRTSMQTKITKMEMKAMKKGKKINLTKKRALQLIQKNQARKIVREFTIKENRIKRQLKQLESKKSIMRRKIVHLQGVAKYLRAKLANVLKQKQEYAKKIQNKRIQLVKKAMKYAKVFAMLNQVEKHIKHVEERLSVLVDERKRGKLSSRREYLMKKQKMIKKRIEVLKRRKAERKARKLEINKMKQQMKEYNKKYHAEKKLKKAALRSAKRQVSYLKRQYKKAERAYNGARSLVKREKKAIALKGARLAFFQAKSAVYNLKKDIRDMKNISIQKVHAILRGLLKLKIIDANMRITEHKLSIKEYEVYKKKVVSRIQQLKKYGRRLDLCPANQRLLRKRLSINYRRLKHIARKISHSMKAIRIHQLRIGMMHKKLRMIAIKEYKHMKAMVRSLKASVKELKSTIRVAKFKKACAGVITRKRMNYIIKNAKNEIQSLKVEINDFRMKIKLVDEAIAEEKRQRLMVTKIDYHRAKAALHEAKHGIRVISRKIQKNKELATSSTEPWKRRQYLSRNGKLTMKLVKLESMRKKLAQKVDMLKVKYNKLYQAEISEFLAYKTKWEVRKSKVIGELNRLAKQDSKITKKLRKGICELKKCRILFSRKYNYLQAHKLQIVLYKINKKLEKIHSEYVRRSEARSFRIIKKRFNKQKKAYIKNEHLLKHVRHQLTRLEKKIAVAEQRLPFLADNEKVIARGVVAALEKIKRNVQKKIKVLENQKTIIMKKYLALNKEYLIQLKKRMESDKKRKGELIAKRPETLRAALYELIPHKQQRAERKLNRLDKELESLEKRSLEDAHRMKEAIRTRKFLQEAVKPKVVCTGGIINCRYCHSLGRILKVSLRNREEDRIILERLHHRCNKELPENQARCIDVAMRLTEVAVKVFDPVKFRVASACKKIGVCGI
;
A
#
# COMPACT_ATOMS: atom_id res chain seq x y z
N MET A 1 -5.91 -23.70 -71.10
CA MET A 1 -6.13 -22.62 -70.10
C MET A 1 -6.40 -23.12 -68.67
N LYS A 2 -7.43 -23.95 -68.40
CA LYS A 2 -7.74 -24.45 -67.04
C LYS A 2 -6.61 -25.28 -66.38
N LEU A 3 -5.87 -26.06 -67.16
CA LEU A 3 -4.71 -26.84 -66.69
C LEU A 3 -3.54 -25.94 -66.26
N LEU A 4 -3.22 -24.92 -67.06
CA LEU A 4 -2.18 -23.92 -66.79
C LEU A 4 -2.51 -23.08 -65.53
N GLN A 5 -3.78 -22.76 -65.32
CA GLN A 5 -4.27 -22.04 -64.13
C GLN A 5 -4.20 -22.92 -62.86
N LEU A 6 -4.43 -24.23 -62.99
CA LEU A 6 -4.25 -25.22 -61.94
C LEU A 6 -2.77 -25.42 -61.57
N ILE A 7 -1.89 -25.47 -62.57
CA ILE A 7 -0.43 -25.60 -62.40
C ILE A 7 0.15 -24.33 -61.74
N LEU A 8 -0.24 -23.13 -62.19
CA LEU A 8 0.15 -21.86 -61.57
C LEU A 8 -0.36 -21.74 -60.12
N CYS A 9 -1.58 -22.18 -59.83
CA CYS A 9 -2.10 -22.27 -58.46
C CYS A 9 -1.31 -23.28 -57.61
N PHE A 10 -0.86 -24.40 -58.18
CA PHE A 10 -0.04 -25.40 -57.50
C PHE A 10 1.38 -24.86 -57.21
N MET A 11 2.03 -24.20 -58.17
CA MET A 11 3.40 -23.67 -58.02
C MET A 11 3.49 -22.52 -57.00
N LEU A 12 2.52 -21.61 -56.98
CA LEU A 12 2.45 -20.51 -55.99
C LEU A 12 2.14 -20.99 -54.56
N ILE A 13 1.53 -22.17 -54.42
CA ILE A 13 1.22 -22.80 -53.14
C ILE A 13 2.38 -23.70 -52.68
N ALA A 14 3.05 -24.40 -53.61
CA ALA A 14 4.14 -25.31 -53.34
C ALA A 14 5.28 -24.65 -52.56
N GLN A 15 5.74 -23.44 -52.89
CA GLN A 15 6.85 -22.78 -52.18
C GLN A 15 6.61 -22.54 -50.67
N ILE A 16 5.36 -22.52 -50.20
CA ILE A 16 5.01 -22.27 -48.78
C ILE A 16 4.70 -23.55 -48.01
N PHE A 17 4.32 -24.61 -48.74
CA PHE A 17 4.18 -25.96 -48.20
C PHE A 17 5.50 -26.76 -48.31
N ALA A 18 6.39 -26.42 -49.24
CA ALA A 18 7.68 -27.07 -49.53
C ALA A 18 8.69 -26.99 -48.40
N GLU A 19 8.66 -25.96 -47.53
CA GLU A 19 9.52 -25.94 -46.34
C GLU A 19 9.26 -27.11 -45.35
N ASP A 20 8.18 -27.89 -45.54
CA ASP A 20 7.97 -29.16 -44.84
C ASP A 20 7.53 -30.32 -45.79
N VAL A 21 7.55 -30.17 -47.13
CA VAL A 21 7.04 -31.16 -48.12
C VAL A 21 8.15 -31.92 -48.89
N GLU A 22 9.43 -31.68 -48.62
CA GLU A 22 10.53 -32.62 -49.00
C GLU A 22 10.43 -34.03 -48.34
N ASN A 23 9.29 -34.40 -47.74
CA ASN A 23 9.08 -35.72 -47.15
C ASN A 23 7.92 -36.53 -47.75
N THR A 24 7.21 -36.05 -48.77
CA THR A 24 6.09 -36.83 -49.37
C THR A 24 5.75 -36.33 -50.78
N VAL A 25 6.40 -36.84 -51.82
CA VAL A 25 5.78 -36.98 -53.14
C VAL A 25 6.24 -38.32 -53.71
N SER A 26 5.31 -39.27 -53.69
CA SER A 26 5.28 -40.49 -54.48
C SER A 26 4.96 -40.12 -55.93
N ILE A 27 5.76 -40.61 -56.88
CA ILE A 27 5.38 -40.73 -58.29
C ILE A 27 5.39 -42.23 -58.56
N GLU A 28 4.24 -42.73 -58.98
CA GLU A 28 3.97 -44.11 -59.36
C GLU A 28 4.78 -44.46 -60.62
N GLY A 29 5.49 -45.59 -60.57
CA GLY A 29 6.36 -46.10 -61.64
C GLY A 29 7.77 -46.38 -61.13
N GLU A 30 8.12 -47.67 -61.04
CA GLU A 30 9.39 -48.25 -60.51
C GLU A 30 9.46 -48.44 -58.99
N GLU A 31 8.59 -49.31 -58.46
CA GLU A 31 8.51 -49.66 -57.04
C GLU A 31 9.33 -50.90 -56.60
N PHE A 32 10.17 -51.50 -57.47
CA PHE A 32 10.78 -52.80 -57.16
C PHE A 32 12.27 -52.82 -56.73
N GLU A 33 12.94 -51.68 -56.46
CA GLU A 33 14.34 -51.69 -55.95
C GLU A 33 14.61 -50.84 -54.69
N LEU A 34 13.58 -50.45 -53.92
CA LEU A 34 13.73 -49.57 -52.73
C LEU A 34 13.21 -50.20 -51.40
N GLU A 35 13.27 -51.52 -51.25
CA GLU A 35 12.93 -52.15 -49.96
C GLU A 35 14.01 -51.94 -48.87
N ASP A 36 15.29 -51.84 -49.25
CA ASP A 36 16.38 -51.66 -48.27
C ASP A 36 16.48 -50.23 -47.68
N ASP A 37 16.21 -49.19 -48.48
CA ASP A 37 16.28 -47.79 -48.02
C ASP A 37 15.10 -47.42 -47.10
N ASN A 38 13.97 -48.12 -47.24
CA ASN A 38 12.79 -47.92 -46.39
C ASN A 38 12.96 -48.48 -44.96
N LYS A 39 13.91 -49.40 -44.75
CA LYS A 39 14.18 -50.03 -43.45
C LYS A 39 14.60 -49.00 -42.39
N TYR A 40 15.52 -48.11 -42.74
CA TYR A 40 16.05 -47.10 -41.82
C TYR A 40 15.11 -45.90 -41.58
N GLU A 41 14.19 -45.62 -42.52
CA GLU A 41 13.18 -44.58 -42.39
C GLU A 41 11.98 -45.00 -41.55
N ARG A 42 11.62 -46.29 -41.60
CA ARG A 42 10.54 -46.89 -40.81
C ARG A 42 10.98 -47.21 -39.37
N GLU A 43 12.28 -47.38 -39.11
CA GLU A 43 12.82 -47.57 -37.76
C GLU A 43 12.63 -46.32 -36.88
N LYS A 44 11.68 -46.36 -35.94
CA LYS A 44 11.57 -45.33 -34.89
C LYS A 44 12.81 -45.39 -34.02
N ALA A 45 13.64 -44.33 -33.96
CA ALA A 45 14.80 -44.23 -33.04
C ALA A 45 14.55 -44.86 -31.66
N GLN A 46 15.00 -46.11 -31.48
CA GLN A 46 14.78 -46.91 -30.28
C GLN A 46 15.88 -46.60 -29.27
N ILE A 47 15.50 -46.40 -28.02
CA ILE A 47 16.46 -46.26 -26.93
C ILE A 47 16.80 -47.67 -26.49
N SER A 48 18.06 -48.08 -26.59
CA SER A 48 18.48 -49.42 -26.14
C SER A 48 18.03 -49.70 -24.71
N GLU A 49 17.63 -50.94 -24.46
CA GLU A 49 17.11 -51.35 -23.16
C GLU A 49 18.14 -51.18 -22.03
N LYS A 50 19.42 -51.42 -22.34
CA LYS A 50 20.56 -51.10 -21.46
C LYS A 50 20.60 -49.61 -21.07
N MET A 51 20.39 -48.69 -22.02
CA MET A 51 20.36 -47.25 -21.75
C MET A 51 19.11 -46.82 -20.97
N ARG A 52 17.95 -47.42 -21.27
CA ARG A 52 16.69 -47.21 -20.52
C ARG A 52 16.83 -47.64 -19.06
N SER A 53 17.33 -48.84 -18.81
CA SER A 53 17.58 -49.41 -17.48
C SER A 53 18.57 -48.55 -16.67
N SER A 54 19.68 -48.11 -17.28
CA SER A 54 20.66 -47.22 -16.63
C SER A 54 20.06 -45.87 -16.20
N ILE A 55 19.24 -45.24 -17.07
CA ILE A 55 18.55 -43.98 -16.77
C ILE A 55 17.56 -44.17 -15.62
N GLU A 56 16.79 -45.26 -15.63
CA GLU A 56 15.82 -45.59 -14.60
C GLU A 56 16.49 -45.87 -13.25
N LYS A 57 17.54 -46.71 -13.22
CA LYS A 57 18.36 -46.99 -12.01
C LYS A 57 18.95 -45.71 -11.43
N LYS A 58 19.52 -44.82 -12.26
CA LYS A 58 20.14 -43.54 -11.81
C LYS A 58 19.11 -42.55 -11.24
N ILE A 59 17.91 -42.48 -11.83
CA ILE A 59 16.83 -41.62 -11.33
C ILE A 59 16.21 -42.22 -10.07
N ALA A 60 16.03 -43.54 -10.01
CA ALA A 60 15.56 -44.27 -8.83
C ALA A 60 16.49 -44.03 -7.64
N ARG A 61 17.80 -44.27 -7.77
CA ARG A 61 18.81 -44.02 -6.69
C ARG A 61 18.75 -42.57 -6.18
N LYS A 62 18.65 -41.58 -7.08
CA LYS A 62 18.58 -40.15 -6.71
C LYS A 62 17.30 -39.76 -5.97
N ILE A 63 16.20 -40.44 -6.28
CA ILE A 63 14.90 -40.20 -5.63
C ILE A 63 14.83 -40.94 -4.30
N ALA A 64 15.30 -42.19 -4.25
CA ALA A 64 15.39 -43.01 -3.05
C ALA A 64 16.16 -42.27 -1.93
N LEU A 65 17.34 -41.71 -2.22
CA LEU A 65 18.11 -40.92 -1.24
C LEU A 65 17.32 -39.72 -0.67
N ARG A 66 16.50 -39.06 -1.50
CA ARG A 66 15.64 -37.94 -1.06
C ARG A 66 14.41 -38.40 -0.30
N GLU A 67 13.89 -39.56 -0.66
CA GLU A 67 12.75 -40.19 -0.02
C GLU A 67 13.13 -40.65 1.38
N VAL A 68 14.24 -41.38 1.53
CA VAL A 68 14.79 -41.84 2.82
C VAL A 68 15.03 -40.67 3.77
N ALA A 69 15.72 -39.61 3.32
CA ALA A 69 15.97 -38.42 4.16
C ALA A 69 14.68 -37.73 4.62
N LYS A 70 13.62 -37.77 3.82
CA LYS A 70 12.33 -37.15 4.14
C LYS A 70 11.41 -38.05 4.95
N LYS A 71 11.39 -39.36 4.70
CA LYS A 71 10.75 -40.39 5.55
C LYS A 71 11.29 -40.25 6.98
N ARG A 72 12.61 -40.29 7.17
CA ARG A 72 13.27 -40.05 8.48
C ARG A 72 12.83 -38.74 9.15
N GLN A 73 12.58 -37.67 8.39
CA GLN A 73 12.09 -36.40 8.95
C GLN A 73 10.62 -36.48 9.40
N PHE A 74 9.76 -37.15 8.63
CA PHE A 74 8.36 -37.39 9.00
C PHE A 74 8.29 -38.33 10.21
N ASP A 75 9.07 -39.40 10.23
CA ASP A 75 9.12 -40.37 11.33
C ASP A 75 9.60 -39.71 12.62
N ARG A 76 10.65 -38.87 12.57
CA ARG A 76 11.06 -38.04 13.73
C ARG A 76 9.95 -37.10 14.23
N LYS A 77 9.07 -36.62 13.35
CA LYS A 77 7.95 -35.75 13.75
C LYS A 77 6.80 -36.55 14.36
N THR A 78 6.46 -37.70 13.79
CA THR A 78 5.42 -38.59 14.34
C THR A 78 5.85 -39.12 15.70
N SER A 79 7.07 -39.64 15.85
CA SER A 79 7.59 -40.14 17.14
C SER A 79 7.59 -39.07 18.22
N LYS A 80 7.92 -37.80 17.89
CA LYS A 80 7.85 -36.68 18.85
C LYS A 80 6.42 -36.38 19.31
N ILE A 81 5.42 -36.55 18.43
CA ILE A 81 4.02 -36.35 18.79
C ILE A 81 3.54 -37.53 19.64
N HIS A 82 3.85 -38.77 19.28
CA HIS A 82 3.55 -39.96 20.10
C HIS A 82 4.13 -39.88 21.50
N ARG A 83 5.41 -39.51 21.66
CA ARG A 83 6.04 -39.33 22.98
C ARG A 83 5.30 -38.28 23.84
N LYS A 84 4.79 -37.21 23.22
CA LYS A 84 4.00 -36.18 23.92
C LYS A 84 2.61 -36.68 24.31
N LEU A 85 1.95 -37.41 23.42
CA LEU A 85 0.65 -38.03 23.70
C LEU A 85 0.76 -39.03 24.86
N LYS A 86 1.80 -39.89 24.87
CA LYS A 86 2.06 -40.81 25.98
C LYS A 86 2.21 -40.06 27.32
N LYS A 87 3.02 -39.00 27.36
CA LYS A 87 3.19 -38.16 28.56
C LYS A 87 1.91 -37.47 29.04
N ILE A 88 1.06 -37.03 28.10
CA ILE A 88 -0.22 -36.40 28.45
C ILE A 88 -1.19 -37.43 29.02
N ASN A 89 -1.27 -38.63 28.43
CA ASN A 89 -2.11 -39.71 28.94
C ASN A 89 -1.70 -40.12 30.36
N THR A 90 -0.40 -40.34 30.61
CA THR A 90 0.09 -40.65 31.97
C THR A 90 -0.22 -39.55 32.98
N GLN A 91 -0.24 -38.27 32.55
CA GLN A 91 -0.62 -37.15 33.42
C GLN A 91 -2.13 -37.13 33.69
N ILE A 92 -2.96 -37.44 32.69
CA ILE A 92 -4.41 -37.53 32.85
C ILE A 92 -4.75 -38.66 33.84
N GLU A 93 -4.18 -39.84 33.65
CA GLU A 93 -4.36 -41.00 34.54
C GLU A 93 -3.94 -40.66 35.98
N GLY A 94 -2.77 -40.03 36.17
CA GLY A 94 -2.31 -39.59 37.47
C GLY A 94 -3.23 -38.57 38.15
N LEU A 95 -3.82 -37.64 37.38
CA LEU A 95 -4.80 -36.67 37.88
C LEU A 95 -6.15 -37.34 38.22
N GLN A 96 -6.58 -38.33 37.43
CA GLN A 96 -7.80 -39.11 37.70
C GLN A 96 -7.65 -39.92 38.99
N LYS A 97 -6.51 -40.59 39.20
CA LYS A 97 -6.21 -41.29 40.47
C LYS A 97 -6.29 -40.34 41.68
N ARG A 98 -5.68 -39.15 41.60
CA ARG A 98 -5.76 -38.13 42.67
C ARG A 98 -7.18 -37.61 42.90
N LEU A 99 -7.95 -37.42 41.84
CA LEU A 99 -9.35 -36.98 41.93
C LEU A 99 -10.21 -38.02 42.67
N HIS A 100 -9.96 -39.30 42.41
CA HIS A 100 -10.61 -40.41 43.12
C HIS A 100 -10.26 -40.41 44.61
N ILE A 101 -8.99 -40.24 44.98
CA ILE A 101 -8.53 -40.12 46.38
C ILE A 101 -9.24 -38.94 47.10
N TYR A 102 -9.33 -37.77 46.46
CA TYR A 102 -10.07 -36.63 47.01
C TYR A 102 -11.57 -36.86 47.10
N SER A 103 -12.12 -37.79 46.30
CA SER A 103 -13.52 -38.19 46.41
C SER A 103 -13.76 -39.04 47.65
N LYS A 104 -12.91 -40.05 47.88
CA LYS A 104 -12.96 -40.91 49.06
C LYS A 104 -12.81 -40.11 50.36
N THR A 105 -11.78 -39.25 50.43
CA THR A 105 -11.55 -38.38 51.61
C THR A 105 -12.66 -37.36 51.87
N ARG A 106 -13.33 -36.84 50.82
CA ARG A 106 -14.51 -35.98 51.01
C ARG A 106 -15.68 -36.76 51.61
N LYS A 107 -15.94 -37.99 51.15
CA LYS A 107 -16.99 -38.85 51.72
C LYS A 107 -16.71 -39.14 53.19
N SER A 108 -15.48 -39.50 53.56
CA SER A 108 -15.12 -39.75 54.96
C SER A 108 -15.24 -38.50 55.85
N LEU A 109 -14.83 -37.32 55.37
CA LEU A 109 -15.02 -36.06 56.12
C LEU A 109 -16.48 -35.65 56.26
N LYS A 110 -17.34 -35.94 55.27
CA LYS A 110 -18.79 -35.75 55.41
C LYS A 110 -19.36 -36.62 56.53
N ILE A 111 -18.97 -37.90 56.60
CA ILE A 111 -19.36 -38.82 57.67
C ILE A 111 -18.84 -38.33 59.04
N LYS A 112 -17.60 -37.85 59.12
CA LYS A 112 -17.08 -37.24 60.36
C LYS A 112 -17.86 -36.01 60.78
N ARG A 113 -18.31 -35.19 59.82
CA ARG A 113 -19.15 -34.02 60.11
C ARG A 113 -20.52 -34.43 60.67
N THR A 114 -21.17 -35.44 60.09
CA THR A 114 -22.47 -35.91 60.57
C THR A 114 -22.37 -36.49 61.99
N LYS A 115 -21.34 -37.29 62.26
CA LYS A 115 -21.02 -37.78 63.63
C LYS A 115 -20.74 -36.64 64.62
N LEU A 116 -20.03 -35.60 64.20
CA LEU A 116 -19.74 -34.46 65.07
C LEU A 116 -20.99 -33.62 65.38
N THR A 117 -21.92 -33.51 64.42
CA THR A 117 -23.23 -32.87 64.68
C THR A 117 -24.11 -33.67 65.63
N SER A 118 -24.11 -35.01 65.57
CA SER A 118 -24.85 -35.82 66.56
C SER A 118 -24.24 -35.70 67.96
N GLN A 119 -22.90 -35.76 68.07
CA GLN A 119 -22.19 -35.52 69.34
C GLN A 119 -22.45 -34.11 69.91
N LYS A 120 -22.52 -33.08 69.06
CA LYS A 120 -22.88 -31.73 69.49
C LYS A 120 -24.29 -31.67 70.07
N LYS A 121 -25.26 -32.38 69.48
CA LYS A 121 -26.64 -32.48 70.03
C LYS A 121 -26.63 -33.13 71.41
N ALA A 122 -25.90 -34.25 71.59
CA ALA A 122 -25.75 -34.90 72.89
C ALA A 122 -25.06 -34.00 73.94
N ALA A 123 -24.03 -33.25 73.55
CA ALA A 123 -23.36 -32.30 74.44
C ALA A 123 -24.26 -31.11 74.83
N ILE A 124 -25.16 -30.67 73.94
CA ILE A 124 -26.18 -29.65 74.26
C ILE A 124 -27.17 -30.18 75.30
N LEU A 125 -27.54 -31.46 75.24
CA LEU A 125 -28.37 -32.10 76.27
C LEU A 125 -27.65 -32.12 77.63
N LYS A 126 -26.36 -32.52 77.67
CA LYS A 126 -25.55 -32.42 78.90
C LYS A 126 -25.43 -31.00 79.46
N ILE A 127 -25.36 -29.98 78.59
CA ILE A 127 -25.42 -28.59 79.03
C ILE A 127 -26.77 -28.28 79.68
N LYS A 128 -27.90 -28.77 79.12
CA LYS A 128 -29.23 -28.59 79.70
C LYS A 128 -29.35 -29.28 81.07
N GLU A 129 -28.86 -30.51 81.21
CA GLU A 129 -28.79 -31.24 82.48
C GLU A 129 -27.93 -30.50 83.52
N LEU A 130 -26.79 -29.93 83.11
CA LEU A 130 -25.97 -29.10 83.98
C LEU A 130 -26.69 -27.79 84.34
N ARG A 131 -27.54 -27.24 83.46
CA ARG A 131 -28.38 -26.08 83.80
C ARG A 131 -29.39 -26.43 84.87
N THR A 132 -30.10 -27.55 84.73
CA THR A 132 -31.10 -27.98 85.72
C THR A 132 -30.44 -28.32 87.06
N SER A 133 -29.31 -29.02 87.06
CA SER A 133 -28.54 -29.32 88.28
C SER A 133 -28.00 -28.07 88.99
N MET A 134 -27.50 -27.07 88.24
CA MET A 134 -27.06 -25.82 88.85
C MET A 134 -28.23 -24.97 89.33
N GLN A 135 -29.37 -25.00 88.63
CA GLN A 135 -30.60 -24.35 89.06
C GLN A 135 -31.14 -24.96 90.36
N THR A 136 -31.12 -26.29 90.50
CA THR A 136 -31.53 -26.96 91.74
C THR A 136 -30.60 -26.66 92.92
N LYS A 137 -29.28 -26.49 92.68
CA LYS A 137 -28.35 -26.00 93.71
C LYS A 137 -28.63 -24.55 94.11
N ILE A 138 -28.99 -23.69 93.15
CA ILE A 138 -29.39 -22.30 93.41
C ILE A 138 -30.68 -22.28 94.25
N THR A 139 -31.72 -23.03 93.86
CA THR A 139 -32.98 -23.07 94.61
C THR A 139 -32.81 -23.66 96.01
N LYS A 140 -32.00 -24.72 96.19
CA LYS A 140 -31.66 -25.24 97.53
C LYS A 140 -30.96 -24.20 98.41
N MET A 141 -30.07 -23.38 97.84
CA MET A 141 -29.45 -22.27 98.57
C MET A 141 -30.45 -21.16 98.91
N GLU A 142 -31.34 -20.81 97.98
CA GLU A 142 -32.39 -19.81 98.19
C GLU A 142 -33.36 -20.24 99.29
N MET A 143 -33.82 -21.49 99.26
CA MET A 143 -34.68 -22.06 100.30
C MET A 143 -33.99 -22.11 101.67
N LYS A 144 -32.71 -22.48 101.74
CA LYS A 144 -31.93 -22.45 103.00
C LYS A 144 -31.75 -21.03 103.56
N ALA A 145 -31.65 -20.02 102.70
CA ALA A 145 -31.56 -18.62 103.12
C ALA A 145 -32.91 -18.10 103.63
N MET A 146 -34.00 -18.42 102.92
CA MET A 146 -35.39 -18.08 103.31
C MET A 146 -35.78 -18.72 104.65
N LYS A 147 -35.53 -20.02 104.85
CA LYS A 147 -35.82 -20.73 106.11
C LYS A 147 -35.06 -20.18 107.33
N LYS A 148 -33.94 -19.49 107.12
CA LYS A 148 -33.12 -18.88 108.19
C LYS A 148 -33.34 -17.37 108.34
N GLY A 149 -34.33 -16.78 107.64
CA GLY A 149 -34.61 -15.35 107.68
C GLY A 149 -33.49 -14.43 107.13
N LYS A 150 -32.51 -14.96 106.37
CA LYS A 150 -31.34 -14.21 105.89
C LYS A 150 -31.46 -13.85 104.40
N LYS A 151 -30.97 -12.67 104.01
CA LYS A 151 -30.86 -12.25 102.59
C LYS A 151 -29.98 -13.23 101.79
N ILE A 152 -30.42 -13.59 100.58
CA ILE A 152 -29.73 -14.54 99.68
C ILE A 152 -28.30 -14.05 99.36
N ASN A 153 -27.31 -14.93 99.46
CA ASN A 153 -25.93 -14.62 99.08
C ASN A 153 -25.80 -14.52 97.54
N LEU A 154 -25.99 -13.29 97.03
CA LEU A 154 -25.96 -12.95 95.61
C LEU A 154 -24.62 -13.30 94.93
N THR A 155 -23.51 -13.19 95.66
CA THR A 155 -22.17 -13.56 95.20
C THR A 155 -22.04 -15.04 94.85
N LYS A 156 -22.51 -15.95 95.72
CA LYS A 156 -22.49 -17.40 95.44
C LYS A 156 -23.44 -17.79 94.30
N LYS A 157 -24.63 -17.17 94.20
CA LYS A 157 -25.57 -17.38 93.08
C LYS A 157 -24.96 -16.94 91.75
N ARG A 158 -24.37 -15.74 91.70
CA ARG A 158 -23.66 -15.23 90.51
C ARG A 158 -22.48 -16.13 90.14
N ALA A 159 -21.71 -16.64 91.11
CA ALA A 159 -20.60 -17.56 90.86
C ALA A 159 -21.06 -18.88 90.19
N LEU A 160 -22.13 -19.51 90.67
CA LEU A 160 -22.65 -20.75 90.05
C LEU A 160 -23.19 -20.52 88.64
N GLN A 161 -23.90 -19.41 88.40
CA GLN A 161 -24.37 -19.02 87.06
C GLN A 161 -23.18 -18.74 86.11
N LEU A 162 -22.10 -18.14 86.62
CA LEU A 162 -20.90 -17.87 85.84
C LEU A 162 -20.18 -19.17 85.46
N ILE A 163 -20.06 -20.13 86.39
CA ILE A 163 -19.46 -21.45 86.14
C ILE A 163 -20.25 -22.21 85.07
N GLN A 164 -21.58 -22.24 85.18
CA GLN A 164 -22.47 -22.85 84.20
C GLN A 164 -22.30 -22.20 82.81
N LYS A 165 -22.29 -20.87 82.74
CA LYS A 165 -22.12 -20.11 81.49
C LYS A 165 -20.74 -20.37 80.86
N ASN A 166 -19.69 -20.47 81.67
CA ASN A 166 -18.32 -20.72 81.21
C ASN A 166 -18.14 -22.16 80.71
N GLN A 167 -18.67 -23.16 81.41
CA GLN A 167 -18.62 -24.56 80.95
C GLN A 167 -19.42 -24.74 79.65
N ALA A 168 -20.63 -24.20 79.56
CA ALA A 168 -21.43 -24.23 78.34
C ALA A 168 -20.71 -23.57 77.15
N ARG A 169 -20.08 -22.40 77.38
CA ARG A 169 -19.28 -21.71 76.36
C ARG A 169 -18.08 -22.53 75.91
N LYS A 170 -17.36 -23.19 76.84
CA LYS A 170 -16.18 -24.03 76.53
C LYS A 170 -16.57 -25.18 75.60
N ILE A 171 -17.62 -25.93 75.95
CA ILE A 171 -18.13 -27.06 75.15
C ILE A 171 -18.58 -26.59 73.76
N VAL A 172 -19.41 -25.56 73.67
CA VAL A 172 -19.90 -25.04 72.37
C VAL A 172 -18.74 -24.55 71.51
N ARG A 173 -17.75 -23.87 72.08
CA ARG A 173 -16.59 -23.34 71.35
C ARG A 173 -15.74 -24.47 70.75
N GLU A 174 -15.49 -25.56 71.50
CA GLU A 174 -14.73 -26.72 71.01
C GLU A 174 -15.39 -27.39 69.79
N PHE A 175 -16.70 -27.67 69.86
CA PHE A 175 -17.43 -28.26 68.72
C PHE A 175 -17.48 -27.32 67.53
N THR A 176 -17.63 -26.01 67.76
CA THR A 176 -17.66 -25.00 66.69
C THR A 176 -16.30 -24.89 65.98
N ILE A 177 -15.18 -24.97 66.72
CA ILE A 177 -13.83 -25.02 66.15
C ILE A 177 -13.63 -26.28 65.30
N LYS A 178 -14.00 -27.46 65.83
CA LYS A 178 -13.88 -28.74 65.10
C LYS A 178 -14.75 -28.75 63.84
N GLU A 179 -16.00 -28.28 63.91
CA GLU A 179 -16.91 -28.19 62.76
C GLU A 179 -16.37 -27.23 61.69
N ASN A 180 -15.87 -26.07 62.08
CA ASN A 180 -15.28 -25.10 61.17
C ASN A 180 -14.01 -25.63 60.49
N ARG A 181 -13.19 -26.42 61.20
CA ARG A 181 -12.01 -27.09 60.63
C ARG A 181 -12.43 -28.08 59.53
N ILE A 182 -13.44 -28.90 59.78
CA ILE A 182 -13.97 -29.87 58.79
C ILE A 182 -14.60 -29.13 57.59
N LYS A 183 -15.39 -28.06 57.82
CA LYS A 183 -15.96 -27.22 56.74
C LYS A 183 -14.87 -26.62 55.84
N ARG A 184 -13.79 -26.08 56.43
CA ARG A 184 -12.63 -25.55 55.67
C ARG A 184 -11.96 -26.64 54.84
N GLN A 185 -11.75 -27.84 55.41
CA GLN A 185 -11.15 -28.98 54.69
C GLN A 185 -12.03 -29.45 53.52
N LEU A 186 -13.36 -29.53 53.70
CA LEU A 186 -14.30 -29.88 52.63
C LEU A 186 -14.26 -28.86 51.47
N LYS A 187 -14.30 -27.56 51.79
CA LYS A 187 -14.18 -26.48 50.79
C LYS A 187 -12.84 -26.54 50.04
N GLN A 188 -11.74 -26.82 50.76
CA GLN A 188 -10.42 -26.99 50.16
C GLN A 188 -10.38 -28.19 49.20
N LEU A 189 -10.96 -29.34 49.56
CA LEU A 189 -11.03 -30.52 48.69
C LEU A 189 -11.88 -30.28 47.43
N GLU A 190 -12.99 -29.55 47.55
CA GLU A 190 -13.82 -29.15 46.40
C GLU A 190 -13.06 -28.23 45.44
N SER A 191 -12.33 -27.24 45.97
CA SER A 191 -11.47 -26.38 45.16
C SER A 191 -10.40 -27.19 44.43
N LYS A 192 -9.72 -28.13 45.11
CA LYS A 192 -8.70 -29.02 44.52
C LYS A 192 -9.29 -29.92 43.43
N LYS A 193 -10.49 -30.49 43.63
CA LYS A 193 -11.22 -31.27 42.62
C LYS A 193 -11.55 -30.45 41.38
N SER A 194 -12.08 -29.24 41.55
CA SER A 194 -12.42 -28.36 40.43
C SER A 194 -11.19 -27.99 39.59
N ILE A 195 -10.06 -27.68 40.25
CA ILE A 195 -8.77 -27.39 39.59
C ILE A 195 -8.27 -28.59 38.79
N MET A 196 -8.36 -29.80 39.37
CA MET A 196 -7.93 -31.02 38.67
C MET A 196 -8.85 -31.37 37.49
N ARG A 197 -10.17 -31.24 37.62
CA ARG A 197 -11.11 -31.42 36.48
C ARG A 197 -10.77 -30.48 35.32
N ARG A 198 -10.56 -29.19 35.61
CA ARG A 198 -10.14 -28.20 34.59
C ARG A 198 -8.80 -28.58 33.93
N LYS A 199 -7.83 -29.07 34.72
CA LYS A 199 -6.55 -29.55 34.18
C LYS A 199 -6.70 -30.79 33.29
N ILE A 200 -7.54 -31.75 33.66
CA ILE A 200 -7.83 -32.94 32.85
C ILE A 200 -8.45 -32.53 31.51
N VAL A 201 -9.49 -31.70 31.52
CA VAL A 201 -10.16 -31.20 30.30
C VAL A 201 -9.17 -30.46 29.41
N HIS A 202 -8.31 -29.61 30.00
CA HIS A 202 -7.25 -28.93 29.26
C HIS A 202 -6.29 -29.92 28.58
N LEU A 203 -5.79 -30.92 29.31
CA LEU A 203 -4.89 -31.93 28.78
C LEU A 203 -5.55 -32.80 27.70
N GLN A 204 -6.82 -33.16 27.84
CA GLN A 204 -7.61 -33.83 26.81
C GLN A 204 -7.74 -32.97 25.54
N GLY A 205 -7.97 -31.66 25.68
CA GLY A 205 -7.95 -30.72 24.56
C GLY A 205 -6.60 -30.66 23.85
N VAL A 206 -5.50 -30.64 24.60
CA VAL A 206 -4.13 -30.68 24.05
C VAL A 206 -3.86 -32.03 23.34
N ALA A 207 -4.34 -33.14 23.89
CA ALA A 207 -4.24 -34.46 23.27
C ALA A 207 -5.01 -34.53 21.94
N LYS A 208 -6.27 -34.04 21.90
CA LYS A 208 -7.09 -33.95 20.68
C LYS A 208 -6.38 -33.13 19.59
N TYR A 209 -5.81 -31.98 19.95
CA TYR A 209 -5.00 -31.17 19.03
C TYR A 209 -3.77 -31.93 18.50
N LEU A 210 -3.04 -32.64 19.37
CA LEU A 210 -1.88 -33.42 18.96
C LEU A 210 -2.24 -34.61 18.06
N ARG A 211 -3.37 -35.28 18.30
CA ARG A 211 -3.91 -36.33 17.41
C ARG A 211 -4.27 -35.77 16.03
N ALA A 212 -4.96 -34.64 15.96
CA ALA A 212 -5.24 -33.95 14.70
C ALA A 212 -3.96 -33.53 13.96
N LYS A 213 -2.93 -33.08 14.71
CA LYS A 213 -1.62 -32.75 14.16
C LYS A 213 -0.90 -33.99 13.62
N LEU A 214 -1.00 -35.13 14.30
CA LEU A 214 -0.45 -36.40 13.84
C LEU A 214 -1.12 -36.83 12.52
N ALA A 215 -2.45 -36.84 12.45
CA ALA A 215 -3.20 -37.16 11.24
C ALA A 215 -2.80 -36.28 10.05
N ASN A 216 -2.64 -34.96 10.28
CA ASN A 216 -2.14 -34.04 9.26
C ASN A 216 -0.72 -34.36 8.80
N VAL A 217 0.18 -34.76 9.70
CA VAL A 217 1.56 -35.15 9.34
C VAL A 217 1.56 -36.45 8.54
N LEU A 218 0.69 -37.41 8.86
CA LEU A 218 0.52 -38.66 8.11
C LEU A 218 -0.06 -38.43 6.71
N LYS A 219 -1.10 -37.59 6.60
CA LYS A 219 -1.64 -37.15 5.30
C LYS A 219 -0.57 -36.47 4.44
N GLN A 220 0.24 -35.59 5.03
CA GLN A 220 1.39 -34.97 4.35
C GLN A 220 2.45 -36.00 3.91
N LYS A 221 2.67 -37.08 4.68
CA LYS A 221 3.60 -38.16 4.32
C LYS A 221 3.08 -38.91 3.09
N GLN A 222 1.79 -39.24 3.04
CA GLN A 222 1.13 -39.90 1.91
C GLN A 222 1.11 -39.01 0.65
N GLU A 223 0.71 -37.74 0.77
CA GLU A 223 0.73 -36.77 -0.34
C GLU A 223 2.15 -36.56 -0.89
N TYR A 224 3.15 -36.55 -0.01
CA TYR A 224 4.55 -36.45 -0.41
C TYR A 224 5.03 -37.69 -1.18
N ALA A 225 4.60 -38.90 -0.79
CA ALA A 225 4.90 -40.14 -1.52
C ALA A 225 4.33 -40.10 -2.94
N LYS A 226 3.04 -39.76 -3.10
CA LYS A 226 2.40 -39.57 -4.42
C LYS A 226 3.14 -38.52 -5.28
N LYS A 227 3.57 -37.42 -4.65
CA LYS A 227 4.32 -36.35 -5.33
C LYS A 227 5.73 -36.80 -5.77
N ILE A 228 6.38 -37.66 -5.00
CA ILE A 228 7.70 -38.22 -5.32
C ILE A 228 7.60 -39.18 -6.51
N GLN A 229 6.60 -40.07 -6.52
CA GLN A 229 6.34 -40.98 -7.64
C GLN A 229 6.04 -40.21 -8.94
N ASN A 230 5.15 -39.22 -8.89
CA ASN A 230 4.88 -38.35 -10.04
C ASN A 230 6.14 -37.64 -10.55
N LYS A 231 7.04 -37.26 -9.64
CA LYS A 231 8.32 -36.63 -9.98
C LYS A 231 9.31 -37.63 -10.57
N ARG A 232 9.30 -38.90 -10.15
CA ARG A 232 10.06 -40.00 -10.75
C ARG A 232 9.64 -40.17 -12.21
N ILE A 233 8.35 -40.36 -12.46
CA ILE A 233 7.78 -40.52 -13.80
C ILE A 233 8.16 -39.33 -14.70
N GLN A 234 8.03 -38.09 -14.21
CA GLN A 234 8.40 -36.90 -14.98
C GLN A 234 9.90 -36.81 -15.29
N LEU A 235 10.76 -37.19 -14.34
CA LEU A 235 12.21 -37.18 -14.54
C LEU A 235 12.65 -38.27 -15.51
N VAL A 236 12.06 -39.47 -15.43
CA VAL A 236 12.30 -40.58 -16.38
C VAL A 236 11.84 -40.15 -17.78
N LYS A 237 10.59 -39.70 -17.95
CA LYS A 237 10.08 -39.19 -19.23
C LYS A 237 10.95 -38.09 -19.83
N LYS A 238 11.51 -37.20 -18.99
CA LYS A 238 12.40 -36.14 -19.44
C LYS A 238 13.78 -36.66 -19.84
N ALA A 239 14.35 -37.61 -19.12
CA ALA A 239 15.63 -38.23 -19.45
C ALA A 239 15.52 -39.09 -20.72
N MET A 240 14.44 -39.85 -20.87
CA MET A 240 14.14 -40.62 -22.09
C MET A 240 14.02 -39.70 -23.32
N LYS A 241 13.37 -38.54 -23.19
CA LYS A 241 13.33 -37.54 -24.27
C LYS A 241 14.71 -36.99 -24.67
N TYR A 242 15.66 -36.93 -23.74
CA TYR A 242 17.03 -36.52 -24.06
C TYR A 242 17.80 -37.66 -24.70
N ALA A 243 17.69 -38.88 -24.16
CA ALA A 243 18.31 -40.08 -24.73
C ALA A 243 17.85 -40.33 -26.17
N LYS A 244 16.58 -40.09 -26.48
CA LYS A 244 16.04 -40.17 -27.86
C LYS A 244 16.75 -39.24 -28.84
N VAL A 245 17.23 -38.06 -28.40
CA VAL A 245 17.98 -37.14 -29.27
C VAL A 245 19.35 -37.68 -29.64
N PHE A 246 20.00 -38.41 -28.72
CA PHE A 246 21.27 -39.09 -29.00
C PHE A 246 21.05 -40.34 -29.86
N ALA A 247 19.99 -41.12 -29.60
CA ALA A 247 19.62 -42.26 -30.44
C ALA A 247 19.31 -41.84 -31.89
N MET A 248 18.59 -40.71 -32.08
CA MET A 248 18.36 -40.15 -33.42
C MET A 248 19.63 -39.67 -34.11
N LEU A 249 20.64 -39.19 -33.36
CA LEU A 249 21.92 -38.82 -33.96
C LEU A 249 22.63 -40.06 -34.50
N ASN A 250 22.75 -41.10 -33.67
CA ASN A 250 23.42 -42.35 -34.05
C ASN A 250 22.71 -43.02 -35.24
N GLN A 251 21.37 -42.98 -35.28
CA GLN A 251 20.61 -43.52 -36.41
C GLN A 251 20.87 -42.74 -37.70
N VAL A 252 20.89 -41.40 -37.65
CA VAL A 252 21.23 -40.56 -38.82
C VAL A 252 22.67 -40.79 -39.26
N GLU A 253 23.61 -40.99 -38.33
CA GLU A 253 25.01 -41.29 -38.64
C GLU A 253 25.18 -42.65 -39.33
N LYS A 254 24.46 -43.69 -38.87
CA LYS A 254 24.42 -44.98 -39.57
C LYS A 254 23.82 -44.86 -40.97
N HIS A 255 22.74 -44.09 -41.11
CA HIS A 255 22.07 -43.90 -42.40
C HIS A 255 22.93 -43.11 -43.39
N ILE A 256 23.70 -42.12 -42.92
CA ILE A 256 24.68 -41.42 -43.76
C ILE A 256 25.75 -42.39 -44.26
N LYS A 257 26.31 -43.23 -43.38
CA LYS A 257 27.31 -44.24 -43.78
C LYS A 257 26.78 -45.21 -44.83
N HIS A 258 25.57 -45.72 -44.63
CA HIS A 258 24.94 -46.64 -45.58
C HIS A 258 24.71 -46.00 -46.95
N VAL A 259 24.26 -44.73 -46.98
CA VAL A 259 24.09 -43.97 -48.23
C VAL A 259 25.44 -43.66 -48.90
N GLU A 260 26.50 -43.41 -48.11
CA GLU A 260 27.86 -43.21 -48.61
C GLU A 260 28.45 -44.49 -49.22
N GLU A 261 28.27 -45.64 -48.56
CA GLU A 261 28.67 -46.97 -49.06
C GLU A 261 27.96 -47.33 -50.38
N ARG A 262 26.67 -46.98 -50.53
CA ARG A 262 25.94 -47.16 -51.79
C ARG A 262 26.39 -46.20 -52.88
N LEU A 263 26.66 -44.94 -52.54
CA LEU A 263 27.16 -43.93 -53.49
C LEU A 263 28.54 -44.27 -54.08
N SER A 264 29.36 -45.06 -53.38
CA SER A 264 30.65 -45.54 -53.89
C SER A 264 30.53 -46.68 -54.90
N VAL A 265 29.43 -47.43 -54.89
CA VAL A 265 29.23 -48.63 -55.73
C VAL A 265 28.33 -48.35 -56.94
N LEU A 266 27.39 -47.40 -56.86
CA LEU A 266 26.43 -47.12 -57.93
C LEU A 266 27.01 -46.31 -59.10
N VAL A 267 26.85 -46.85 -60.32
CA VAL A 267 27.33 -46.28 -61.59
C VAL A 267 26.28 -45.38 -62.28
N ASP A 268 24.98 -45.66 -62.13
CA ASP A 268 23.87 -44.89 -62.75
C ASP A 268 23.74 -43.46 -62.18
N GLU A 269 23.91 -42.45 -63.03
CA GLU A 269 23.91 -41.02 -62.68
C GLU A 269 22.59 -40.52 -62.08
N ARG A 270 21.42 -41.01 -62.53
CA ARG A 270 20.12 -40.57 -62.01
C ARG A 270 19.89 -41.10 -60.59
N LYS A 271 20.24 -42.37 -60.35
CA LYS A 271 20.18 -42.99 -59.01
C LYS A 271 21.22 -42.37 -58.08
N ARG A 272 22.43 -42.07 -58.58
CA ARG A 272 23.51 -41.39 -57.84
C ARG A 272 23.11 -39.96 -57.43
N GLY A 273 22.44 -39.21 -58.31
CA GLY A 273 21.88 -37.89 -58.00
C GLY A 273 20.84 -37.92 -56.86
N LYS A 274 19.92 -38.90 -56.89
CA LYS A 274 18.93 -39.11 -55.82
C LYS A 274 19.59 -39.43 -54.48
N LEU A 275 20.57 -40.33 -54.43
CA LEU A 275 21.29 -40.68 -53.21
C LEU A 275 22.16 -39.52 -52.67
N SER A 276 22.77 -38.73 -53.56
CA SER A 276 23.52 -37.52 -53.19
C SER A 276 22.62 -36.49 -52.50
N SER A 277 21.43 -36.23 -53.06
CA SER A 277 20.43 -35.35 -52.44
C SER A 277 19.98 -35.87 -51.05
N ARG A 278 19.85 -37.19 -50.89
CA ARG A 278 19.52 -37.84 -49.62
C ARG A 278 20.65 -37.67 -48.59
N ARG A 279 21.91 -37.83 -49.01
CA ARG A 279 23.10 -37.59 -48.19
C ARG A 279 23.15 -36.15 -47.70
N GLU A 280 22.93 -35.16 -48.57
CA GLU A 280 22.88 -33.75 -48.17
C GLU A 280 21.79 -33.46 -47.14
N TYR A 281 20.60 -34.01 -47.34
CA TYR A 281 19.48 -33.87 -46.40
C TYR A 281 19.82 -34.48 -45.02
N LEU A 282 20.40 -35.68 -45.00
CA LEU A 282 20.82 -36.34 -43.77
C LEU A 282 21.95 -35.57 -43.06
N MET A 283 22.91 -35.01 -43.80
CA MET A 283 23.98 -34.15 -43.27
C MET A 283 23.44 -32.85 -42.67
N LYS A 284 22.47 -32.20 -43.32
CA LYS A 284 21.74 -31.03 -42.77
C LYS A 284 21.01 -31.41 -41.46
N LYS A 285 20.36 -32.57 -41.43
CA LYS A 285 19.67 -33.13 -40.25
C LYS A 285 20.66 -33.45 -39.11
N GLN A 286 21.83 -34.01 -39.42
CA GLN A 286 22.91 -34.28 -38.47
C GLN A 286 23.45 -32.98 -37.85
N LYS A 287 23.77 -31.96 -38.66
CA LYS A 287 24.19 -30.62 -38.19
C LYS A 287 23.17 -29.99 -37.22
N MET A 288 21.88 -30.11 -37.53
CA MET A 288 20.79 -29.64 -36.66
C MET A 288 20.72 -30.39 -35.32
N ILE A 289 20.86 -31.72 -35.33
CA ILE A 289 20.85 -32.53 -34.11
C ILE A 289 22.10 -32.27 -33.26
N LYS A 290 23.29 -32.15 -33.86
CA LYS A 290 24.56 -31.81 -33.20
C LYS A 290 24.48 -30.45 -32.49
N LYS A 291 24.03 -29.37 -33.16
CA LYS A 291 23.78 -28.05 -32.54
C LYS A 291 22.82 -28.15 -31.35
N ARG A 292 21.77 -28.98 -31.45
CA ARG A 292 20.81 -29.19 -30.36
C ARG A 292 21.44 -29.90 -29.16
N ILE A 293 22.33 -30.86 -29.38
CA ILE A 293 23.08 -31.55 -28.32
C ILE A 293 24.07 -30.60 -27.63
N GLU A 294 24.76 -29.76 -28.39
CA GLU A 294 25.71 -28.76 -27.88
C GLU A 294 25.03 -27.75 -26.92
N VAL A 295 23.88 -27.19 -27.34
CA VAL A 295 23.06 -26.31 -26.48
C VAL A 295 22.62 -27.02 -25.19
N LEU A 296 22.35 -28.32 -25.25
CA LEU A 296 21.99 -29.11 -24.07
C LEU A 296 23.18 -29.39 -23.16
N LYS A 297 24.37 -29.64 -23.71
CA LYS A 297 25.64 -29.80 -22.95
C LYS A 297 26.00 -28.48 -22.24
N ARG A 298 25.99 -27.34 -22.95
CA ARG A 298 26.27 -26.00 -22.38
C ARG A 298 25.32 -25.64 -21.23
N ARG A 299 24.01 -25.81 -21.42
CA ARG A 299 22.99 -25.57 -20.37
C ARG A 299 23.12 -26.52 -19.17
N LYS A 300 23.70 -27.71 -19.35
CA LYS A 300 23.96 -28.67 -18.26
C LYS A 300 25.21 -28.27 -17.47
N ALA A 301 26.26 -27.81 -18.14
CA ALA A 301 27.48 -27.29 -17.52
C ALA A 301 27.20 -26.05 -16.67
N GLU A 302 26.51 -25.05 -17.22
CA GLU A 302 26.11 -23.84 -16.49
C GLU A 302 25.29 -24.14 -15.23
N ARG A 303 24.37 -25.12 -15.29
CA ARG A 303 23.60 -25.54 -14.11
C ARG A 303 24.43 -26.25 -13.05
N LYS A 304 25.49 -26.95 -13.43
CA LYS A 304 26.42 -27.61 -12.50
C LYS A 304 27.27 -26.56 -11.78
N ALA A 305 27.91 -25.65 -12.52
CA ALA A 305 28.72 -24.55 -11.97
C ALA A 305 27.92 -23.72 -10.95
N ARG A 306 26.71 -23.30 -11.32
CA ARG A 306 25.81 -22.54 -10.42
C ARG A 306 25.42 -23.30 -9.14
N LYS A 307 25.31 -24.63 -9.20
CA LYS A 307 24.93 -25.44 -8.04
C LYS A 307 26.10 -25.60 -7.06
N LEU A 308 27.34 -25.61 -7.56
CA LEU A 308 28.56 -25.60 -6.77
C LEU A 308 28.69 -24.29 -5.98
N GLU A 309 28.53 -23.12 -6.62
CA GLU A 309 28.55 -21.82 -5.94
C GLU A 309 27.50 -21.70 -4.84
N ILE A 310 26.25 -22.12 -5.13
CA ILE A 310 25.16 -22.10 -4.14
C ILE A 310 25.46 -23.01 -2.94
N ASN A 311 26.18 -24.10 -3.14
CA ASN A 311 26.55 -25.02 -2.06
C ASN A 311 27.73 -24.47 -1.23
N LYS A 312 28.75 -23.90 -1.88
CA LYS A 312 29.88 -23.21 -1.22
C LYS A 312 29.37 -22.11 -0.28
N MET A 313 28.46 -21.27 -0.75
CA MET A 313 27.81 -20.23 0.07
C MET A 313 26.96 -20.77 1.23
N LYS A 314 26.31 -21.94 1.05
CA LYS A 314 25.52 -22.58 2.12
C LYS A 314 26.40 -23.19 3.20
N GLN A 315 27.57 -23.73 2.83
CA GLN A 315 28.57 -24.23 3.76
C GLN A 315 29.14 -23.08 4.58
N GLN A 316 29.57 -22.00 3.94
CA GLN A 316 30.02 -20.79 4.62
C GLN A 316 28.96 -20.23 5.59
N MET A 317 27.67 -20.24 5.19
CA MET A 317 26.58 -19.83 6.09
C MET A 317 26.38 -20.79 7.28
N LYS A 318 26.56 -22.10 7.09
CA LYS A 318 26.43 -23.09 8.16
C LYS A 318 27.58 -22.96 9.16
N GLU A 319 28.81 -22.83 8.69
CA GLU A 319 30.00 -22.60 9.51
C GLU A 319 29.88 -21.29 10.28
N TYR A 320 29.50 -20.21 9.61
CA TYR A 320 29.25 -18.94 10.27
C TYR A 320 28.18 -19.04 11.35
N ASN A 321 27.05 -19.72 11.10
CA ASN A 321 26.01 -19.91 12.11
C ASN A 321 26.49 -20.77 13.29
N LYS A 322 27.31 -21.80 13.06
CA LYS A 322 27.94 -22.58 14.13
C LYS A 322 28.85 -21.69 14.98
N LYS A 323 29.77 -20.95 14.36
CA LYS A 323 30.69 -20.00 15.02
C LYS A 323 29.92 -18.93 15.80
N TYR A 324 28.88 -18.34 15.22
CA TYR A 324 28.01 -17.35 15.87
C TYR A 324 27.22 -17.93 17.07
N HIS A 325 26.71 -19.16 16.96
CA HIS A 325 25.99 -19.78 18.09
C HIS A 325 26.92 -20.12 19.25
N ALA A 326 28.15 -20.54 18.97
CA ALA A 326 29.21 -20.72 19.97
C ALA A 326 29.60 -19.38 20.63
N GLU A 327 29.89 -18.37 19.82
CA GLU A 327 30.23 -17.02 20.28
C GLU A 327 29.10 -16.39 21.12
N LYS A 328 27.83 -16.61 20.73
CA LYS A 328 26.66 -16.15 21.49
C LYS A 328 26.50 -16.87 22.83
N LYS A 329 26.83 -18.16 22.91
CA LYS A 329 26.83 -18.91 24.18
C LYS A 329 27.92 -18.37 25.11
N LEU A 330 29.15 -18.23 24.59
CA LEU A 330 30.30 -17.66 25.32
C LEU A 330 30.00 -16.25 25.82
N LYS A 331 29.53 -15.35 24.96
CA LYS A 331 29.16 -13.97 25.35
C LYS A 331 27.97 -13.92 26.33
N LYS A 332 27.02 -14.85 26.25
CA LYS A 332 25.95 -14.95 27.28
C LYS A 332 26.50 -15.41 28.63
N ALA A 333 27.48 -16.30 28.65
CA ALA A 333 28.15 -16.73 29.87
C ALA A 333 28.97 -15.57 30.46
N ALA A 334 29.78 -14.89 29.63
CA ALA A 334 30.55 -13.71 30.01
C ALA A 334 29.65 -12.57 30.53
N LEU A 335 28.50 -12.30 29.90
CA LEU A 335 27.53 -11.31 30.38
C LEU A 335 26.89 -11.70 31.73
N ARG A 336 26.68 -13.00 31.99
CA ARG A 336 26.19 -13.48 33.29
C ARG A 336 27.25 -13.30 34.37
N SER A 337 28.51 -13.65 34.06
CA SER A 337 29.66 -13.44 34.94
C SER A 337 29.84 -11.96 35.29
N ALA A 338 29.91 -11.09 34.27
CA ALA A 338 30.04 -9.65 34.46
C ALA A 338 28.85 -9.04 35.26
N LYS A 339 27.62 -9.52 35.07
CA LYS A 339 26.48 -9.10 35.90
C LYS A 339 26.61 -9.52 37.37
N ARG A 340 27.11 -10.73 37.63
CA ARG A 340 27.40 -11.20 39.00
C ARG A 340 28.48 -10.35 39.64
N GLN A 341 29.57 -10.06 38.91
CA GLN A 341 30.62 -9.13 39.33
C GLN A 341 30.09 -7.72 39.61
N VAL A 342 29.19 -7.16 38.78
CA VAL A 342 28.55 -5.86 39.09
C VAL A 342 27.71 -5.91 40.36
N SER A 343 26.95 -6.98 40.60
CA SER A 343 26.19 -7.12 41.84
C SER A 343 27.10 -7.23 43.06
N TYR A 344 28.20 -7.98 42.95
CA TYR A 344 29.22 -8.09 43.99
C TYR A 344 29.89 -6.73 44.26
N LEU A 345 30.39 -6.06 43.22
CA LEU A 345 31.02 -4.75 43.32
C LEU A 345 30.05 -3.66 43.81
N LYS A 346 28.74 -3.76 43.53
CA LYS A 346 27.73 -2.87 44.12
C LYS A 346 27.56 -3.09 45.63
N ARG A 347 27.67 -4.33 46.10
CA ARG A 347 27.67 -4.64 47.54
C ARG A 347 28.93 -4.08 48.19
N GLN A 348 30.09 -4.28 47.57
CA GLN A 348 31.36 -3.67 48.01
C GLN A 348 31.30 -2.15 48.02
N TYR A 349 30.75 -1.53 46.97
CA TYR A 349 30.51 -0.08 46.92
C TYR A 349 29.61 0.40 48.07
N LYS A 350 28.49 -0.27 48.34
CA LYS A 350 27.62 0.07 49.49
C LYS A 350 28.33 -0.13 50.84
N LYS A 351 29.17 -1.15 50.98
CA LYS A 351 29.96 -1.40 52.19
C LYS A 351 30.99 -0.28 52.40
N ALA A 352 31.71 0.10 51.34
CA ALA A 352 32.65 1.23 51.34
C ALA A 352 31.95 2.57 51.56
N GLU A 353 30.73 2.77 51.05
CA GLU A 353 29.91 3.97 51.27
C GLU A 353 29.48 4.11 52.73
N ARG A 354 29.06 3.01 53.37
CA ARG A 354 28.76 2.97 54.81
C ARG A 354 30.01 3.26 55.64
N ALA A 355 31.13 2.62 55.33
CA ALA A 355 32.41 2.84 56.00
C ALA A 355 32.89 4.29 55.85
N TYR A 356 32.72 4.88 54.67
CA TYR A 356 33.06 6.28 54.41
C TYR A 356 32.16 7.25 55.19
N ASN A 357 30.85 6.97 55.29
CA ASN A 357 29.93 7.79 56.06
C ASN A 357 30.19 7.66 57.58
N GLY A 358 30.52 6.46 58.08
CA GLY A 358 30.90 6.25 59.48
C GLY A 358 32.24 6.89 59.84
N ALA A 359 33.23 6.85 58.94
CA ALA A 359 34.49 7.57 59.13
C ALA A 359 34.28 9.11 59.19
N ARG A 360 33.20 9.62 58.58
CA ARG A 360 32.86 11.05 58.54
C ARG A 360 32.21 11.55 59.85
N SER A 361 31.61 10.67 60.64
CA SER A 361 30.95 10.99 61.91
C SER A 361 31.87 10.89 63.14
N LEU A 362 33.15 10.53 62.98
CA LEU A 362 34.11 10.48 64.10
C LEU A 362 34.39 11.89 64.66
N VAL A 363 34.48 11.97 65.99
CA VAL A 363 34.60 13.22 66.77
C VAL A 363 36.06 13.68 66.89
N LYS A 364 37.01 12.79 67.17
CA LYS A 364 38.45 13.12 67.23
C LYS A 364 39.08 13.33 65.84
N ARG A 365 39.71 14.49 65.61
CA ARG A 365 40.18 14.97 64.28
C ARG A 365 41.22 14.05 63.60
N GLU A 366 42.17 13.49 64.35
CA GLU A 366 43.24 12.65 63.79
C GLU A 366 42.74 11.26 63.35
N LYS A 367 41.98 10.58 64.22
CA LYS A 367 41.32 9.30 63.89
C LYS A 367 40.34 9.46 62.72
N LYS A 368 39.66 10.62 62.64
CA LYS A 368 38.79 10.97 61.51
C LYS A 368 39.56 11.12 60.21
N ALA A 369 40.74 11.77 60.21
CA ALA A 369 41.53 12.01 59.00
C ALA A 369 42.10 10.71 58.39
N ILE A 370 42.65 9.82 59.22
CA ILE A 370 43.20 8.52 58.80
C ILE A 370 42.10 7.59 58.29
N ALA A 371 41.00 7.45 59.05
CA ALA A 371 39.84 6.65 58.66
C ALA A 371 39.17 7.18 57.37
N LEU A 372 39.06 8.50 57.21
CA LEU A 372 38.55 9.09 55.96
C LEU A 372 39.47 8.79 54.78
N LYS A 373 40.80 8.84 54.92
CA LYS A 373 41.72 8.65 53.79
C LYS A 373 41.60 7.24 53.22
N GLY A 374 41.59 6.21 54.08
CA GLY A 374 41.41 4.81 53.69
C GLY A 374 40.01 4.50 53.15
N ALA A 375 38.95 4.89 53.88
CA ALA A 375 37.56 4.63 53.45
C ALA A 375 37.19 5.38 52.16
N ARG A 376 37.76 6.57 51.94
CA ARG A 376 37.56 7.37 50.71
C ARG A 376 38.22 6.72 49.50
N LEU A 377 39.44 6.22 49.64
CA LEU A 377 40.15 5.53 48.55
C LEU A 377 39.40 4.26 48.13
N ALA A 378 38.99 3.45 49.09
CA ALA A 378 38.17 2.25 48.85
C ALA A 378 36.83 2.58 48.18
N PHE A 379 36.16 3.66 48.60
CA PHE A 379 34.91 4.13 47.99
C PHE A 379 35.08 4.55 46.52
N PHE A 380 36.11 5.34 46.20
CA PHE A 380 36.36 5.79 44.83
C PHE A 380 36.87 4.68 43.91
N GLN A 381 37.68 3.74 44.42
CA GLN A 381 38.10 2.54 43.67
C GLN A 381 36.91 1.61 43.38
N ALA A 382 36.05 1.33 44.37
CA ALA A 382 34.84 0.53 44.16
C ALA A 382 33.87 1.21 43.17
N LYS A 383 33.73 2.54 43.23
CA LYS A 383 32.91 3.32 42.28
C LYS A 383 33.46 3.26 40.85
N SER A 384 34.77 3.40 40.69
CA SER A 384 35.51 3.28 39.43
C SER A 384 35.32 1.88 38.82
N ALA A 385 35.54 0.83 39.60
CA ALA A 385 35.38 -0.56 39.17
C ALA A 385 33.94 -0.86 38.72
N VAL A 386 32.91 -0.38 39.46
CA VAL A 386 31.50 -0.51 39.04
C VAL A 386 31.21 0.24 37.73
N TYR A 387 31.85 1.38 37.48
CA TYR A 387 31.67 2.16 36.26
C TYR A 387 32.31 1.48 35.05
N ASN A 388 33.54 1.00 35.19
CA ASN A 388 34.29 0.29 34.14
C ASN A 388 33.59 -1.02 33.76
N LEU A 389 33.19 -1.84 34.74
CA LEU A 389 32.47 -3.09 34.43
C LEU A 389 31.08 -2.85 33.80
N LYS A 390 30.40 -1.74 34.15
CA LYS A 390 29.16 -1.32 33.47
C LYS A 390 29.41 -0.81 32.04
N LYS A 391 30.60 -0.29 31.74
CA LYS A 391 31.06 0.09 30.40
C LYS A 391 31.33 -1.18 29.59
N ASP A 392 32.07 -2.16 30.13
CA ASP A 392 32.37 -3.44 29.48
C ASP A 392 31.10 -4.26 29.18
N ILE A 393 30.12 -4.28 30.09
CA ILE A 393 28.80 -4.91 29.85
C ILE A 393 28.02 -4.20 28.73
N ARG A 394 28.19 -2.88 28.58
CA ARG A 394 27.62 -2.10 27.48
C ARG A 394 28.30 -2.50 26.17
N ASP A 395 29.62 -2.54 26.15
CA ASP A 395 30.41 -2.79 24.95
C ASP A 395 30.27 -4.24 24.45
N MET A 396 30.20 -5.22 25.36
CA MET A 396 29.87 -6.61 25.02
C MET A 396 28.45 -6.79 24.43
N LYS A 397 27.46 -6.02 24.90
CA LYS A 397 26.11 -6.00 24.31
C LYS A 397 26.10 -5.36 22.92
N ASN A 398 26.94 -4.35 22.69
CA ASN A 398 26.97 -3.56 21.46
C ASN A 398 27.67 -4.29 20.30
N ILE A 399 28.83 -4.90 20.57
CA ILE A 399 29.65 -5.59 19.56
C ILE A 399 28.94 -6.84 19.03
N SER A 400 28.23 -7.57 19.89
CA SER A 400 27.49 -8.77 19.48
C SER A 400 26.36 -8.43 18.51
N ILE A 401 25.51 -7.46 18.82
CA ILE A 401 24.34 -7.08 17.99
C ILE A 401 24.75 -6.57 16.61
N GLN A 402 25.81 -5.76 16.52
CA GLN A 402 26.27 -5.19 15.25
C GLN A 402 26.85 -6.25 14.30
N LYS A 403 27.67 -7.18 14.80
CA LYS A 403 28.22 -8.28 13.97
C LYS A 403 27.12 -9.22 13.44
N VAL A 404 26.10 -9.57 14.25
CA VAL A 404 24.98 -10.41 13.78
C VAL A 404 24.18 -9.72 12.70
N HIS A 405 23.87 -8.44 12.89
CA HIS A 405 23.04 -7.70 11.97
C HIS A 405 23.77 -7.41 10.66
N ALA A 406 25.09 -7.17 10.68
CA ALA A 406 25.90 -7.04 9.47
C ALA A 406 25.83 -8.31 8.62
N ILE A 407 25.93 -9.48 9.25
CA ILE A 407 25.97 -10.76 8.52
C ILE A 407 24.57 -11.20 8.06
N LEU A 408 23.54 -10.94 8.86
CA LEU A 408 22.14 -11.04 8.39
C LEU A 408 21.86 -10.10 7.20
N ARG A 409 22.41 -8.87 7.20
CA ARG A 409 22.27 -7.92 6.08
C ARG A 409 22.96 -8.44 4.83
N GLY A 410 24.22 -8.88 4.92
CA GLY A 410 24.96 -9.46 3.79
C GLY A 410 24.20 -10.64 3.17
N LEU A 411 23.65 -11.51 4.01
CA LEU A 411 22.92 -12.68 3.54
C LEU A 411 21.57 -12.36 2.88
N LEU A 412 20.86 -11.37 3.40
CA LEU A 412 19.62 -10.90 2.80
C LEU A 412 19.88 -10.18 1.47
N LYS A 413 20.97 -9.41 1.35
CA LYS A 413 21.40 -8.79 0.08
C LYS A 413 21.72 -9.83 -0.98
N LEU A 414 22.51 -10.86 -0.66
CA LEU A 414 22.83 -11.95 -1.60
C LEU A 414 21.57 -12.69 -2.07
N LYS A 415 20.59 -12.92 -1.19
CA LYS A 415 19.31 -13.54 -1.58
C LYS A 415 18.44 -12.63 -2.46
N ILE A 416 18.54 -11.30 -2.31
CA ILE A 416 17.89 -10.34 -3.20
C ILE A 416 18.54 -10.39 -4.58
N ILE A 417 19.87 -10.44 -4.66
CA ILE A 417 20.63 -10.57 -5.90
C ILE A 417 20.25 -11.87 -6.65
N ASP A 418 20.24 -13.03 -5.97
CA ASP A 418 19.79 -14.31 -6.57
C ASP A 418 18.34 -14.23 -7.10
N ALA A 419 17.44 -13.56 -6.36
CA ALA A 419 16.06 -13.39 -6.80
C ALA A 419 15.95 -12.45 -8.01
N ASN A 420 16.76 -11.39 -8.08
CA ASN A 420 16.82 -10.47 -9.21
C ASN A 420 17.36 -11.15 -10.47
N MET A 421 18.44 -11.94 -10.33
CA MET A 421 18.99 -12.71 -11.45
C MET A 421 17.95 -13.66 -12.06
N ARG A 422 17.21 -14.39 -11.24
CA ARG A 422 16.11 -15.26 -11.72
C ARG A 422 14.98 -14.49 -12.40
N ILE A 423 14.70 -13.26 -11.95
CA ILE A 423 13.74 -12.39 -12.63
C ILE A 423 14.28 -12.03 -14.02
N THR A 424 15.56 -11.69 -14.13
CA THR A 424 16.21 -11.38 -15.42
C THR A 424 16.17 -12.57 -16.37
N GLU A 425 16.49 -13.79 -15.90
CA GLU A 425 16.38 -15.03 -16.70
C GLU A 425 14.96 -15.25 -17.22
N HIS A 426 13.95 -15.07 -16.37
CA HIS A 426 12.56 -15.21 -16.79
C HIS A 426 12.11 -14.10 -17.75
N LYS A 427 12.67 -12.88 -17.65
CA LYS A 427 12.42 -11.79 -18.61
C LYS A 427 13.03 -12.09 -19.98
N LEU A 428 14.26 -12.60 -20.02
CA LEU A 428 14.92 -13.04 -21.26
C LEU A 428 14.11 -14.15 -21.94
N SER A 429 13.69 -15.15 -21.17
CA SER A 429 12.81 -16.22 -21.68
C SER A 429 11.47 -15.69 -22.21
N ILE A 430 10.88 -14.66 -21.58
CA ILE A 430 9.66 -14.02 -22.10
C ILE A 430 9.94 -13.37 -23.46
N LYS A 431 11.04 -12.61 -23.59
CA LYS A 431 11.42 -11.98 -24.87
C LYS A 431 11.61 -13.01 -25.98
N GLU A 432 12.32 -14.10 -25.72
CA GLU A 432 12.50 -15.20 -26.68
C GLU A 432 11.14 -15.79 -27.13
N TYR A 433 10.24 -16.04 -26.18
CA TYR A 433 8.92 -16.57 -26.48
C TYR A 433 8.00 -15.55 -27.18
N GLU A 434 8.18 -14.26 -26.95
CA GLU A 434 7.46 -13.19 -27.66
C GLU A 434 7.91 -13.07 -29.10
N VAL A 435 9.22 -13.18 -29.38
CA VAL A 435 9.75 -13.26 -30.75
C VAL A 435 9.18 -14.49 -31.47
N TYR A 436 9.20 -15.66 -30.81
CA TYR A 436 8.62 -16.87 -31.40
C TYR A 436 7.10 -16.77 -31.58
N LYS A 437 6.39 -16.08 -30.67
CA LYS A 437 4.96 -15.78 -30.81
C LYS A 437 4.69 -14.95 -32.07
N LYS A 438 5.49 -13.91 -32.34
CA LYS A 438 5.37 -13.08 -33.54
C LYS A 438 5.51 -13.93 -34.81
N LYS A 439 6.53 -14.79 -34.88
CA LYS A 439 6.72 -15.72 -36.02
C LYS A 439 5.50 -16.62 -36.24
N VAL A 440 4.97 -17.24 -35.17
CA VAL A 440 3.78 -18.11 -35.29
C VAL A 440 2.52 -17.33 -35.68
N VAL A 441 2.34 -16.11 -35.17
CA VAL A 441 1.20 -15.25 -35.53
C VAL A 441 1.27 -14.83 -36.99
N SER A 442 2.46 -14.43 -37.47
CA SER A 442 2.71 -14.13 -38.89
C SER A 442 2.35 -15.32 -39.78
N ARG A 443 2.80 -16.53 -39.42
CA ARG A 443 2.50 -17.74 -40.19
C ARG A 443 1.00 -18.08 -40.17
N ILE A 444 0.28 -17.83 -39.07
CA ILE A 444 -1.19 -17.95 -39.03
C ILE A 444 -1.86 -16.91 -39.93
N GLN A 445 -1.37 -15.66 -39.94
CA GLN A 445 -1.92 -14.60 -40.80
C GLN A 445 -1.71 -14.91 -42.28
N GLN A 446 -0.52 -15.39 -42.66
CA GLN A 446 -0.21 -15.87 -44.00
C GLN A 446 -1.16 -17.01 -44.40
N LEU A 447 -1.25 -18.09 -43.59
CA LEU A 447 -2.17 -19.20 -43.84
C LEU A 447 -3.64 -18.76 -43.94
N LYS A 448 -4.06 -17.75 -43.18
CA LYS A 448 -5.41 -17.17 -43.31
C LYS A 448 -5.61 -16.36 -44.57
N LYS A 449 -4.58 -15.62 -45.03
CA LYS A 449 -4.61 -14.86 -46.29
C LYS A 449 -4.77 -15.83 -47.47
N TYR A 450 -4.05 -16.95 -47.44
CA TYR A 450 -4.22 -18.02 -48.43
C TYR A 450 -5.59 -18.68 -48.38
N GLY A 451 -6.11 -18.98 -47.19
CA GLY A 451 -7.47 -19.52 -47.03
C GLY A 451 -8.61 -18.58 -47.41
N ARG A 452 -8.33 -17.32 -47.79
CA ARG A 452 -9.31 -16.36 -48.31
C ARG A 452 -9.34 -16.28 -49.84
N ARG A 453 -8.36 -16.87 -50.54
CA ARG A 453 -8.42 -17.04 -51.99
C ARG A 453 -9.46 -18.13 -52.29
N LEU A 454 -10.42 -17.83 -53.15
CA LEU A 454 -11.69 -18.56 -53.28
C LEU A 454 -11.54 -19.96 -53.92
N ASP A 455 -10.42 -20.23 -54.59
CA ASP A 455 -10.25 -21.44 -55.43
C ASP A 455 -9.27 -22.48 -54.84
N LEU A 456 -9.41 -22.80 -53.55
CA LEU A 456 -8.61 -23.89 -52.94
C LEU A 456 -9.35 -25.22 -53.03
N CYS A 457 -8.74 -26.22 -53.68
CA CYS A 457 -9.29 -27.57 -53.74
C CYS A 457 -9.52 -28.16 -52.31
N PRO A 458 -10.49 -29.09 -52.13
CA PRO A 458 -10.85 -29.64 -50.82
C PRO A 458 -9.67 -30.24 -50.04
N ALA A 459 -8.73 -30.91 -50.72
CA ALA A 459 -7.52 -31.47 -50.12
C ALA A 459 -6.60 -30.37 -49.54
N ASN A 460 -6.36 -29.30 -50.30
CA ASN A 460 -5.59 -28.13 -49.86
C ASN A 460 -6.29 -27.38 -48.73
N GLN A 461 -7.62 -27.31 -48.75
CA GLN A 461 -8.40 -26.74 -47.65
C GLN A 461 -8.24 -27.54 -46.35
N ARG A 462 -8.22 -28.88 -46.42
CA ARG A 462 -7.99 -29.77 -45.28
C ARG A 462 -6.57 -29.63 -44.72
N LEU A 463 -5.55 -29.57 -45.59
CA LEU A 463 -4.15 -29.31 -45.22
C LEU A 463 -3.97 -27.95 -44.54
N LEU A 464 -4.58 -26.90 -45.08
CA LEU A 464 -4.58 -25.55 -44.50
C LEU A 464 -5.19 -25.55 -43.09
N ARG A 465 -6.35 -26.21 -42.90
CA ARG A 465 -7.00 -26.36 -41.58
C ARG A 465 -6.11 -27.11 -40.58
N LYS A 466 -5.44 -28.20 -41.01
CA LYS A 466 -4.49 -28.97 -40.19
C LYS A 466 -3.28 -28.12 -39.76
N ARG A 467 -2.68 -27.37 -40.67
CA ARG A 467 -1.53 -26.47 -40.40
C ARG A 467 -1.93 -25.30 -39.50
N LEU A 468 -3.11 -24.71 -39.69
CA LEU A 468 -3.68 -23.70 -38.80
C LEU A 468 -3.85 -24.26 -37.38
N SER A 469 -4.42 -25.47 -37.24
CA SER A 469 -4.59 -26.15 -35.94
C SER A 469 -3.27 -26.37 -35.20
N ILE A 470 -2.22 -26.83 -35.90
CA ILE A 470 -0.88 -27.01 -35.33
C ILE A 470 -0.32 -25.67 -34.83
N ASN A 471 -0.41 -24.62 -35.64
CA ASN A 471 0.10 -23.29 -35.26
C ASN A 471 -0.70 -22.67 -34.10
N TYR A 472 -2.02 -22.87 -34.03
CA TYR A 472 -2.81 -22.50 -32.85
C TYR A 472 -2.40 -23.28 -31.59
N ARG A 473 -2.09 -24.58 -31.70
CA ARG A 473 -1.55 -25.38 -30.58
C ARG A 473 -0.18 -24.85 -30.12
N ARG A 474 0.71 -24.49 -31.06
CA ARG A 474 2.01 -23.85 -30.79
C ARG A 474 1.81 -22.51 -30.08
N LEU A 475 0.91 -21.65 -30.58
CA LEU A 475 0.57 -20.37 -29.96
C LEU A 475 0.06 -20.53 -28.51
N LYS A 476 -0.81 -21.51 -28.27
CA LYS A 476 -1.32 -21.86 -26.92
C LYS A 476 -0.20 -22.32 -25.98
N HIS A 477 0.76 -23.11 -26.49
CA HIS A 477 1.94 -23.52 -25.72
C HIS A 477 2.81 -22.32 -25.33
N ILE A 478 3.11 -21.42 -26.27
CA ILE A 478 3.91 -20.22 -26.05
C ILE A 478 3.24 -19.31 -25.01
N ALA A 479 1.94 -19.06 -25.16
CA ALA A 479 1.17 -18.26 -24.20
C ALA A 479 1.22 -18.85 -22.77
N ARG A 480 1.15 -20.18 -22.63
CA ARG A 480 1.32 -20.85 -21.33
C ARG A 480 2.73 -20.66 -20.75
N LYS A 481 3.77 -20.70 -21.58
CA LYS A 481 5.17 -20.49 -21.14
C LYS A 481 5.42 -19.06 -20.66
N ILE A 482 4.96 -18.07 -21.41
CA ILE A 482 5.01 -16.65 -21.02
C ILE A 482 4.27 -16.44 -19.69
N SER A 483 3.05 -16.96 -19.57
CA SER A 483 2.26 -16.88 -18.32
C SER A 483 2.98 -17.54 -17.12
N HIS A 484 3.59 -18.71 -17.31
CA HIS A 484 4.38 -19.37 -16.26
C HIS A 484 5.58 -18.51 -15.81
N SER A 485 6.34 -17.96 -16.76
CA SER A 485 7.48 -17.08 -16.47
C SER A 485 7.04 -15.80 -15.75
N MET A 486 5.93 -15.17 -16.14
CA MET A 486 5.35 -14.03 -15.43
C MET A 486 4.94 -14.37 -13.99
N LYS A 487 4.35 -15.56 -13.77
CA LYS A 487 4.01 -16.04 -12.42
C LYS A 487 5.27 -16.25 -11.56
N ALA A 488 6.34 -16.81 -12.14
CA ALA A 488 7.61 -16.99 -11.45
C ALA A 488 8.27 -15.66 -11.07
N ILE A 489 8.29 -14.68 -11.98
CA ILE A 489 8.75 -13.31 -11.71
C ILE A 489 8.00 -12.72 -10.51
N ARG A 490 6.67 -12.84 -10.49
CA ARG A 490 5.84 -12.33 -9.39
C ARG A 490 6.19 -12.98 -8.04
N ILE A 491 6.44 -14.29 -8.01
CA ILE A 491 6.87 -15.00 -6.79
C ILE A 491 8.22 -14.47 -6.30
N HIS A 492 9.19 -14.25 -7.20
CA HIS A 492 10.49 -13.70 -6.84
C HIS A 492 10.41 -12.26 -6.36
N GLN A 493 9.57 -11.42 -6.96
CA GLN A 493 9.28 -10.05 -6.49
C GLN A 493 8.68 -10.04 -5.09
N LEU A 494 7.72 -10.94 -4.78
CA LEU A 494 7.17 -11.08 -3.43
C LEU A 494 8.25 -11.50 -2.42
N ARG A 495 9.14 -12.43 -2.81
CA ARG A 495 10.27 -12.88 -1.98
C ARG A 495 11.23 -11.72 -1.68
N ILE A 496 11.56 -10.90 -2.69
CA ILE A 496 12.36 -9.67 -2.52
C ILE A 496 11.67 -8.72 -1.55
N GLY A 497 10.36 -8.49 -1.70
CA GLY A 497 9.58 -7.65 -0.79
C GLY A 497 9.66 -8.09 0.67
N MET A 498 9.57 -9.42 0.93
CA MET A 498 9.75 -9.98 2.27
C MET A 498 11.17 -9.79 2.82
N MET A 499 12.20 -9.94 1.98
CA MET A 499 13.60 -9.74 2.38
C MET A 499 13.88 -8.27 2.69
N HIS A 500 13.39 -7.33 1.87
CA HIS A 500 13.43 -5.90 2.17
C HIS A 500 12.68 -5.55 3.46
N LYS A 501 11.55 -6.21 3.77
CA LYS A 501 10.86 -6.01 5.06
C LYS A 501 11.74 -6.43 6.24
N LYS A 502 12.46 -7.55 6.13
CA LYS A 502 13.40 -8.01 7.16
C LYS A 502 14.60 -7.07 7.32
N LEU A 503 15.18 -6.61 6.21
CA LEU A 503 16.25 -5.60 6.24
C LEU A 503 15.80 -4.31 6.95
N ARG A 504 14.60 -3.82 6.64
CA ARG A 504 14.00 -2.63 7.30
C ARG A 504 13.82 -2.83 8.81
N MET A 505 13.34 -4.00 9.24
CA MET A 505 13.19 -4.31 10.66
C MET A 505 14.53 -4.35 11.41
N ILE A 506 15.59 -4.87 10.78
CA ILE A 506 16.94 -4.86 11.34
C ILE A 506 17.44 -3.41 11.47
N ALA A 507 17.31 -2.62 10.40
CA ALA A 507 17.70 -1.20 10.41
C ALA A 507 16.96 -0.39 11.49
N ILE A 508 15.65 -0.61 11.70
CA ILE A 508 14.88 0.05 12.76
C ILE A 508 15.39 -0.32 14.15
N LYS A 509 15.75 -1.59 14.38
CA LYS A 509 16.32 -2.02 15.66
C LYS A 509 17.67 -1.37 15.94
N GLU A 510 18.52 -1.29 14.92
CA GLU A 510 19.82 -0.60 15.00
C GLU A 510 19.65 0.90 15.23
N TYR A 511 18.71 1.53 14.52
CA TYR A 511 18.35 2.93 14.72
C TYR A 511 17.96 3.22 16.17
N LYS A 512 17.05 2.42 16.74
CA LYS A 512 16.64 2.56 18.15
C LYS A 512 17.83 2.39 19.11
N HIS A 513 18.70 1.42 18.82
CA HIS A 513 19.89 1.16 19.61
C HIS A 513 20.89 2.34 19.56
N MET A 514 21.19 2.85 18.36
CA MET A 514 22.07 4.02 18.18
C MET A 514 21.51 5.25 18.91
N LYS A 515 20.20 5.47 18.86
CA LYS A 515 19.55 6.58 19.55
C LYS A 515 19.64 6.46 21.08
N ALA A 516 19.53 5.24 21.62
CA ALA A 516 19.73 4.97 23.04
C ALA A 516 21.19 5.20 23.46
N MET A 517 22.16 4.76 22.64
CA MET A 517 23.60 5.01 22.85
C MET A 517 23.89 6.51 22.91
N VAL A 518 23.41 7.30 21.94
CA VAL A 518 23.60 8.76 21.94
C VAL A 518 23.03 9.41 23.21
N ARG A 519 21.89 8.95 23.71
CA ARG A 519 21.33 9.45 24.99
C ARG A 519 22.24 9.11 26.17
N SER A 520 22.74 7.87 26.22
CA SER A 520 23.66 7.42 27.26
C SER A 520 24.98 8.20 27.26
N LEU A 521 25.61 8.40 26.08
CA LEU A 521 26.86 9.15 25.95
C LEU A 521 26.66 10.62 26.37
N LYS A 522 25.52 11.23 26.03
CA LYS A 522 25.17 12.58 26.50
C LYS A 522 25.02 12.69 28.01
N ALA A 523 24.46 11.66 28.66
CA ALA A 523 24.37 11.60 30.11
C ALA A 523 25.76 11.53 30.75
N SER A 524 26.65 10.67 30.23
CA SER A 524 28.06 10.60 30.66
C SER A 524 28.78 11.95 30.50
N VAL A 525 28.59 12.66 29.39
CA VAL A 525 29.15 14.02 29.20
C VAL A 525 28.59 15.01 30.25
N LYS A 526 27.32 14.91 30.64
CA LYS A 526 26.72 15.77 31.67
C LYS A 526 27.31 15.46 33.06
N GLU A 527 27.54 14.19 33.37
CA GLU A 527 28.22 13.74 34.59
C GLU A 527 29.65 14.28 34.64
N LEU A 528 30.47 14.10 33.60
CA LEU A 528 31.84 14.61 33.54
C LEU A 528 31.92 16.14 33.69
N LYS A 529 30.97 16.88 33.11
CA LYS A 529 30.85 18.35 33.32
C LYS A 529 30.51 18.71 34.77
N SER A 530 29.73 17.90 35.47
CA SER A 530 29.48 18.05 36.90
C SER A 530 30.77 17.80 37.70
N THR A 531 31.50 16.73 37.38
CA THR A 531 32.78 16.39 38.01
C THR A 531 33.80 17.52 37.86
N ILE A 532 33.89 18.14 36.67
CA ILE A 532 34.74 19.32 36.44
C ILE A 532 34.30 20.49 37.33
N ARG A 533 32.99 20.76 37.47
CA ARG A 533 32.49 21.84 38.34
C ARG A 533 32.86 21.61 39.80
N VAL A 534 32.63 20.41 40.31
CA VAL A 534 32.99 20.03 41.68
C VAL A 534 34.51 20.06 41.89
N ALA A 535 35.30 19.60 40.92
CA ALA A 535 36.76 19.64 40.99
C ALA A 535 37.30 21.08 40.94
N LYS A 536 36.70 21.98 40.15
CA LYS A 536 37.05 23.41 40.14
C LYS A 536 36.74 24.07 41.48
N PHE A 537 35.57 23.79 42.06
CA PHE A 537 35.21 24.29 43.38
C PHE A 537 36.20 23.80 44.46
N LYS A 538 36.49 22.49 44.49
CA LYS A 538 37.48 21.91 45.41
C LYS A 538 38.91 22.41 45.18
N LYS A 539 39.28 22.76 43.94
CA LYS A 539 40.57 23.37 43.62
C LYS A 539 40.71 24.77 44.22
N ALA A 540 39.63 25.55 44.23
CA ALA A 540 39.63 26.90 44.79
C ALA A 540 39.83 26.87 46.32
N CYS A 541 39.30 25.86 47.00
CA CYS A 541 39.32 25.76 48.46
C CYS A 541 40.46 24.86 49.03
N ALA A 542 41.53 24.57 48.29
CA ALA A 542 42.53 23.58 48.72
C ALA A 542 43.99 23.99 48.44
N GLY A 543 44.92 23.44 49.24
CA GLY A 543 46.37 23.67 49.17
C GLY A 543 47.09 23.11 47.92
N VAL A 544 48.40 23.34 47.81
CA VAL A 544 49.20 23.14 46.57
C VAL A 544 49.10 21.71 45.99
N ILE A 545 49.25 20.68 46.83
CA ILE A 545 49.21 19.26 46.42
C ILE A 545 47.80 18.86 45.90
N THR A 546 46.74 19.36 46.53
CA THR A 546 45.36 19.09 46.13
C THR A 546 44.97 19.87 44.87
N ARG A 547 45.59 21.03 44.59
CA ARG A 547 45.43 21.77 43.31
C ARG A 547 45.99 21.02 42.11
N LYS A 548 47.23 20.49 42.18
CA LYS A 548 47.83 19.67 41.10
C LYS A 548 46.95 18.47 40.77
N ARG A 549 46.44 17.78 41.79
CA ARG A 549 45.54 16.62 41.64
C ARG A 549 44.18 16.98 41.03
N MET A 550 43.57 18.10 41.42
CA MET A 550 42.31 18.56 40.82
C MET A 550 42.49 19.03 39.36
N ASN A 551 43.64 19.62 39.01
CA ASN A 551 43.99 19.95 37.63
C ASN A 551 44.06 18.69 36.75
N TYR A 552 44.69 17.63 37.24
CA TYR A 552 44.73 16.34 36.54
C TYR A 552 43.32 15.77 36.29
N ILE A 553 42.46 15.76 37.32
CA ILE A 553 41.05 15.30 37.19
C ILE A 553 40.29 16.15 36.16
N ILE A 554 40.48 17.47 36.15
CA ILE A 554 39.85 18.36 35.17
C ILE A 554 40.36 18.09 33.75
N LYS A 555 41.67 17.92 33.57
CA LYS A 555 42.30 17.60 32.27
C LYS A 555 41.78 16.27 31.74
N ASN A 556 41.75 15.23 32.58
CA ASN A 556 41.29 13.90 32.20
C ASN A 556 39.80 13.89 31.82
N ALA A 557 38.95 14.53 32.64
CA ALA A 557 37.52 14.67 32.33
C ALA A 557 37.25 15.52 31.07
N LYS A 558 38.11 16.51 30.74
CA LYS A 558 38.02 17.28 29.49
C LYS A 558 38.36 16.41 28.27
N ASN A 559 39.44 15.63 28.34
CA ASN A 559 39.85 14.71 27.28
C ASN A 559 38.78 13.65 27.01
N GLU A 560 38.18 13.11 28.07
CA GLU A 560 37.11 12.12 27.98
C GLU A 560 35.80 12.73 27.43
N ILE A 561 35.49 13.99 27.72
CA ILE A 561 34.39 14.71 27.06
C ILE A 561 34.67 14.87 25.56
N GLN A 562 35.92 15.10 25.16
CA GLN A 562 36.30 15.31 23.76
C GLN A 562 36.15 14.03 22.95
N SER A 563 36.62 12.89 23.47
CA SER A 563 36.42 11.57 22.83
C SER A 563 34.94 11.20 22.73
N LEU A 564 34.16 11.37 23.81
CA LEU A 564 32.71 11.10 23.80
C LEU A 564 31.94 11.99 22.80
N LYS A 565 32.39 13.23 22.56
CA LYS A 565 31.78 14.11 21.55
C LYS A 565 32.00 13.60 20.13
N VAL A 566 33.17 13.07 19.82
CA VAL A 566 33.47 12.45 18.52
C VAL A 566 32.56 11.24 18.29
N GLU A 567 32.46 10.34 19.26
CA GLU A 567 31.55 9.18 19.18
C GLU A 567 30.07 9.59 19.03
N ILE A 568 29.62 10.62 19.78
CA ILE A 568 28.26 11.16 19.64
C ILE A 568 28.01 11.67 18.23
N ASN A 569 29.00 12.32 17.61
CA ASN A 569 28.89 12.83 16.24
C ASN A 569 28.85 11.69 15.22
N ASP A 570 29.65 10.64 15.38
CA ASP A 570 29.60 9.45 14.52
C ASP A 570 28.24 8.76 14.56
N PHE A 571 27.69 8.54 15.75
CA PHE A 571 26.35 7.96 15.87
C PHE A 571 25.27 8.91 15.32
N ARG A 572 25.44 10.24 15.45
CA ARG A 572 24.52 11.21 14.84
C ARG A 572 24.56 11.16 13.32
N MET A 573 25.74 11.05 12.70
CA MET A 573 25.88 10.91 11.25
C MET A 573 25.26 9.61 10.76
N LYS A 574 25.52 8.49 11.44
CA LYS A 574 24.89 7.19 11.14
C LYS A 574 23.35 7.23 11.28
N ILE A 575 22.84 7.88 12.33
CA ILE A 575 21.40 8.10 12.54
C ILE A 575 20.81 8.95 11.41
N LYS A 576 21.51 10.02 11.01
CA LYS A 576 21.07 10.93 9.94
C LYS A 576 20.94 10.18 8.59
N LEU A 577 21.94 9.38 8.22
CA LEU A 577 21.90 8.55 7.02
C LEU A 577 20.74 7.55 7.02
N VAL A 578 20.43 6.96 8.19
CA VAL A 578 19.27 6.06 8.33
C VAL A 578 17.95 6.82 8.25
N ASP A 579 17.85 7.99 8.87
CA ASP A 579 16.66 8.84 8.80
C ASP A 579 16.40 9.34 7.37
N GLU A 580 17.45 9.71 6.62
CA GLU A 580 17.39 10.06 5.21
C GLU A 580 16.91 8.88 4.35
N ALA A 581 17.47 7.69 4.56
CA ALA A 581 17.04 6.48 3.85
C ALA A 581 15.58 6.11 4.16
N ILE A 582 15.12 6.27 5.41
CA ILE A 582 13.72 6.04 5.80
C ILE A 582 12.80 7.07 5.14
N ALA A 583 13.21 8.34 5.08
CA ALA A 583 12.44 9.40 4.44
C ALA A 583 12.31 9.15 2.92
N GLU A 584 13.39 8.74 2.27
CA GLU A 584 13.39 8.39 0.85
C GLU A 584 12.52 7.17 0.57
N GLU A 585 12.58 6.15 1.42
CA GLU A 585 11.73 4.96 1.31
C GLU A 585 10.23 5.31 1.48
N LYS A 586 9.90 6.23 2.40
CA LYS A 586 8.52 6.73 2.55
C LYS A 586 8.04 7.46 1.29
N ARG A 587 8.88 8.32 0.69
CA ARG A 587 8.59 9.00 -0.59
C ARG A 587 8.38 8.01 -1.73
N GLN A 588 9.25 7.01 -1.86
CA GLN A 588 9.11 5.95 -2.85
C GLN A 588 7.83 5.13 -2.62
N ARG A 589 7.50 4.77 -1.37
CA ARG A 589 6.23 4.09 -1.05
C ARG A 589 5.02 4.92 -1.42
N LEU A 590 5.04 6.23 -1.17
CA LEU A 590 3.97 7.13 -1.58
C LEU A 590 3.82 7.16 -3.10
N MET A 591 4.93 7.29 -3.83
CA MET A 591 4.95 7.28 -5.30
C MET A 591 4.40 5.97 -5.88
N VAL A 592 4.86 4.82 -5.36
CA VAL A 592 4.37 3.50 -5.79
C VAL A 592 2.88 3.34 -5.45
N THR A 593 2.44 3.73 -4.25
CA THR A 593 1.04 3.62 -3.85
C THR A 593 0.15 4.54 -4.71
N LYS A 594 0.65 5.72 -5.09
CA LYS A 594 -0.02 6.63 -6.04
C LYS A 594 -0.18 5.99 -7.42
N ILE A 595 0.90 5.42 -7.96
CA ILE A 595 0.88 4.72 -9.26
C ILE A 595 -0.11 3.54 -9.21
N ASP A 596 -0.03 2.72 -8.16
CA ASP A 596 -0.92 1.57 -7.98
C ASP A 596 -2.39 1.99 -7.84
N TYR A 597 -2.66 3.07 -7.12
CA TYR A 597 -3.99 3.66 -7.01
C TYR A 597 -4.55 4.08 -8.38
N HIS A 598 -3.76 4.82 -9.18
CA HIS A 598 -4.18 5.25 -10.52
C HIS A 598 -4.34 4.08 -11.49
N ARG A 599 -3.45 3.08 -11.45
CA ARG A 599 -3.58 1.85 -12.25
C ARG A 599 -4.83 1.05 -11.88
N ALA A 600 -5.12 0.88 -10.59
CA ALA A 600 -6.32 0.19 -10.14
C ALA A 600 -7.60 0.96 -10.54
N LYS A 601 -7.56 2.30 -10.49
CA LYS A 601 -8.66 3.16 -10.94
C LYS A 601 -8.91 3.07 -12.44
N ALA A 602 -7.86 3.04 -13.26
CA ALA A 602 -7.95 2.83 -14.71
C ALA A 602 -8.54 1.45 -15.03
N ALA A 603 -8.02 0.38 -14.41
CA ALA A 603 -8.54 -0.97 -14.59
C ALA A 603 -10.02 -1.11 -14.16
N LEU A 604 -10.44 -0.39 -13.11
CA LEU A 604 -11.84 -0.35 -12.69
C LEU A 604 -12.73 0.34 -13.75
N HIS A 605 -12.23 1.40 -14.39
CA HIS A 605 -12.93 2.09 -15.46
C HIS A 605 -13.07 1.18 -16.70
N GLU A 606 -11.99 0.51 -17.10
CA GLU A 606 -12.00 -0.49 -18.18
C GLU A 606 -12.98 -1.63 -17.90
N ALA A 607 -13.00 -2.15 -16.67
CA ALA A 607 -13.95 -3.20 -16.28
C ALA A 607 -15.41 -2.72 -16.37
N LYS A 608 -15.71 -1.48 -15.93
CA LYS A 608 -17.06 -0.89 -16.06
C LYS A 608 -17.45 -0.71 -17.53
N HIS A 609 -16.53 -0.25 -18.36
CA HIS A 609 -16.76 -0.13 -19.80
C HIS A 609 -17.01 -1.49 -20.44
N GLY A 610 -16.19 -2.50 -20.12
CA GLY A 610 -16.35 -3.87 -20.59
C GLY A 610 -17.69 -4.49 -20.21
N ILE A 611 -18.16 -4.27 -18.97
CA ILE A 611 -19.50 -4.68 -18.53
C ILE A 611 -20.56 -4.04 -19.42
N ARG A 612 -20.53 -2.70 -19.60
CA ARG A 612 -21.50 -1.98 -20.43
C ARG A 612 -21.55 -2.49 -21.88
N VAL A 613 -20.39 -2.74 -22.49
CA VAL A 613 -20.31 -3.26 -23.87
C VAL A 613 -20.88 -4.68 -23.97
N ILE A 614 -20.57 -5.56 -23.01
CA ILE A 614 -21.08 -6.93 -23.02
C ILE A 614 -22.58 -6.96 -22.74
N SER A 615 -23.08 -6.15 -21.81
CA SER A 615 -24.53 -6.01 -21.54
C SER A 615 -25.29 -5.60 -22.80
N ARG A 616 -24.79 -4.60 -23.55
CA ARG A 616 -25.40 -4.18 -24.83
C ARG A 616 -25.39 -5.31 -25.87
N LYS A 617 -24.31 -6.10 -25.95
CA LYS A 617 -24.26 -7.26 -26.86
C LYS A 617 -25.24 -8.37 -26.47
N ILE A 618 -25.43 -8.62 -25.17
CA ILE A 618 -26.43 -9.58 -24.69
C ILE A 618 -27.82 -9.11 -25.07
N GLN A 619 -28.11 -7.81 -24.88
CA GLN A 619 -29.40 -7.21 -25.23
C GLN A 619 -29.68 -7.31 -26.73
N LYS A 620 -28.72 -6.90 -27.57
CA LYS A 620 -28.84 -7.03 -29.03
C LYS A 620 -29.04 -8.48 -29.49
N ASN A 621 -28.32 -9.43 -28.90
CA ASN A 621 -28.53 -10.85 -29.22
C ASN A 621 -29.87 -11.40 -28.70
N LYS A 622 -30.43 -10.84 -27.62
CA LYS A 622 -31.78 -11.18 -27.17
C LYS A 622 -32.81 -10.69 -28.17
N GLU A 623 -32.70 -9.43 -28.59
CA GLU A 623 -33.54 -8.82 -29.64
C GLU A 623 -33.49 -9.65 -30.93
N LEU A 624 -32.29 -10.04 -31.39
CA LEU A 624 -32.10 -10.92 -32.55
C LEU A 624 -32.63 -12.35 -32.37
N ALA A 625 -32.66 -12.86 -31.13
CA ALA A 625 -33.23 -14.17 -30.83
C ALA A 625 -34.77 -14.13 -30.77
N THR A 626 -35.36 -12.99 -30.42
CA THR A 626 -36.81 -12.78 -30.46
C THR A 626 -37.32 -12.45 -31.85
N SER A 627 -36.52 -11.79 -32.69
CA SER A 627 -36.89 -11.43 -34.06
C SER A 627 -36.61 -12.51 -35.11
N SER A 628 -35.92 -13.60 -34.74
CA SER A 628 -35.58 -14.68 -35.68
C SER A 628 -36.64 -15.78 -35.62
N THR A 629 -37.27 -16.05 -36.76
CA THR A 629 -38.25 -17.13 -36.95
C THR A 629 -37.61 -18.52 -36.90
N GLU A 630 -36.36 -18.65 -37.38
CA GLU A 630 -35.66 -19.95 -37.41
C GLU A 630 -35.17 -20.44 -36.02
N PRO A 631 -35.52 -21.66 -35.59
CA PRO A 631 -35.17 -22.21 -34.27
C PRO A 631 -33.67 -22.33 -34.00
N TRP A 632 -32.88 -22.67 -35.02
CA TRP A 632 -31.43 -22.88 -34.87
C TRP A 632 -30.66 -21.56 -34.68
N LYS A 633 -31.05 -20.48 -35.39
CA LYS A 633 -30.50 -19.12 -35.20
C LYS A 633 -30.81 -18.62 -33.79
N ARG A 634 -32.04 -18.82 -33.32
CA ARG A 634 -32.46 -18.51 -31.93
C ARG A 634 -31.60 -19.24 -30.89
N ARG A 635 -31.39 -20.56 -31.05
CA ARG A 635 -30.52 -21.37 -30.18
C ARG A 635 -29.05 -20.90 -30.22
N GLN A 636 -28.56 -20.50 -31.38
CA GLN A 636 -27.20 -19.98 -31.56
C GLN A 636 -26.99 -18.64 -30.82
N TYR A 637 -27.93 -17.69 -30.91
CA TYR A 637 -27.87 -16.42 -30.20
C TYR A 637 -27.99 -16.60 -28.67
N LEU A 638 -28.85 -17.50 -28.21
CA LEU A 638 -28.95 -17.87 -26.79
C LEU A 638 -27.66 -18.51 -26.25
N SER A 639 -27.03 -19.39 -27.02
CA SER A 639 -25.72 -19.99 -26.68
C SER A 639 -24.60 -18.93 -26.61
N ARG A 640 -24.59 -17.97 -27.55
CA ARG A 640 -23.68 -16.80 -27.51
C ARG A 640 -23.93 -15.95 -26.28
N ASN A 641 -25.20 -15.76 -25.89
CA ASN A 641 -25.56 -15.06 -24.66
C ASN A 641 -25.07 -15.78 -23.40
N GLY A 642 -25.23 -17.10 -23.29
CA GLY A 642 -24.66 -17.85 -22.15
C GLY A 642 -23.15 -17.62 -21.97
N LYS A 643 -22.38 -17.63 -23.07
CA LYS A 643 -20.93 -17.34 -23.06
C LYS A 643 -20.62 -15.90 -22.68
N LEU A 644 -21.44 -14.93 -23.10
CA LEU A 644 -21.28 -13.51 -22.76
C LEU A 644 -21.68 -13.24 -21.30
N THR A 645 -22.74 -13.87 -20.78
CA THR A 645 -23.18 -13.78 -19.39
C THR A 645 -22.11 -14.31 -18.44
N MET A 646 -21.48 -15.44 -18.74
CA MET A 646 -20.32 -15.92 -17.97
C MET A 646 -19.16 -14.91 -17.92
N LYS A 647 -18.86 -14.24 -19.05
CA LYS A 647 -17.84 -13.18 -19.09
C LYS A 647 -18.26 -11.96 -18.26
N LEU A 648 -19.54 -11.61 -18.29
CA LEU A 648 -20.12 -10.52 -17.51
C LEU A 648 -20.01 -10.78 -16.01
N VAL A 649 -20.42 -11.97 -15.52
CA VAL A 649 -20.26 -12.39 -14.12
C VAL A 649 -18.80 -12.31 -13.67
N LYS A 650 -17.86 -12.76 -14.52
CA LYS A 650 -16.43 -12.67 -14.22
C LYS A 650 -15.96 -11.21 -14.12
N LEU A 651 -16.37 -10.34 -15.04
CA LEU A 651 -16.04 -8.91 -15.03
C LEU A 651 -16.67 -8.17 -13.84
N GLU A 652 -17.89 -8.53 -13.43
CA GLU A 652 -18.52 -7.98 -12.23
C GLU A 652 -17.79 -8.40 -10.96
N SER A 653 -17.35 -9.66 -10.86
CA SER A 653 -16.49 -10.11 -9.76
C SER A 653 -15.16 -9.32 -9.72
N MET A 654 -14.59 -9.03 -10.90
CA MET A 654 -13.39 -8.20 -11.01
C MET A 654 -13.66 -6.75 -10.63
N ARG A 655 -14.79 -6.17 -11.04
CA ARG A 655 -15.23 -4.82 -10.65
C ARG A 655 -15.33 -4.71 -9.13
N LYS A 656 -15.99 -5.66 -8.46
CA LYS A 656 -16.10 -5.68 -6.98
C LYS A 656 -14.71 -5.72 -6.32
N LYS A 657 -13.82 -6.63 -6.76
CA LYS A 657 -12.44 -6.74 -6.24
C LYS A 657 -11.60 -5.49 -6.52
N LEU A 658 -11.72 -4.89 -7.70
CA LEU A 658 -11.00 -3.67 -8.08
C LEU A 658 -11.52 -2.45 -7.31
N ALA A 659 -12.83 -2.34 -7.08
CA ALA A 659 -13.41 -1.28 -6.25
C ALA A 659 -12.84 -1.32 -4.82
N GLN A 660 -12.90 -2.48 -4.16
CA GLN A 660 -12.29 -2.68 -2.83
C GLN A 660 -10.79 -2.33 -2.83
N LYS A 661 -10.06 -2.73 -3.88
CA LYS A 661 -8.62 -2.41 -4.01
C LYS A 661 -8.38 -0.91 -4.18
N VAL A 662 -9.20 -0.21 -4.98
CA VAL A 662 -9.13 1.24 -5.17
C VAL A 662 -9.39 1.96 -3.85
N ASP A 663 -10.39 1.53 -3.08
CA ASP A 663 -10.72 2.14 -1.79
C ASP A 663 -9.60 1.92 -0.76
N MET A 664 -9.09 0.69 -0.63
CA MET A 664 -7.93 0.40 0.22
C MET A 664 -6.70 1.23 -0.17
N LEU A 665 -6.40 1.33 -1.47
CA LEU A 665 -5.26 2.12 -1.96
C LEU A 665 -5.49 3.61 -1.76
N LYS A 666 -6.71 4.12 -1.90
CA LYS A 666 -7.08 5.52 -1.63
C LYS A 666 -6.86 5.86 -0.17
N VAL A 667 -7.35 5.04 0.76
CA VAL A 667 -7.13 5.22 2.20
C VAL A 667 -5.64 5.21 2.52
N LYS A 668 -4.89 4.24 1.98
CA LYS A 668 -3.44 4.14 2.19
C LYS A 668 -2.67 5.32 1.62
N TYR A 669 -3.01 5.75 0.40
CA TYR A 669 -2.43 6.92 -0.25
C TYR A 669 -2.70 8.19 0.56
N ASN A 670 -3.96 8.40 0.98
CA ASN A 670 -4.34 9.55 1.79
C ASN A 670 -3.61 9.57 3.14
N LYS A 671 -3.48 8.42 3.83
CA LYS A 671 -2.73 8.32 5.09
C LYS A 671 -1.24 8.67 4.90
N LEU A 672 -0.59 8.13 3.85
CA LEU A 672 0.81 8.44 3.55
C LEU A 672 1.01 9.91 3.17
N TYR A 673 0.08 10.46 2.40
CA TYR A 673 0.09 11.85 1.98
C TYR A 673 -0.15 12.81 3.16
N GLN A 674 -1.09 12.50 4.05
CA GLN A 674 -1.31 13.25 5.29
C GLN A 674 -0.06 13.20 6.18
N ALA A 675 0.57 12.03 6.34
CA ALA A 675 1.81 11.92 7.11
C ALA A 675 2.95 12.78 6.53
N GLU A 676 3.10 12.84 5.19
CA GLU A 676 4.08 13.72 4.55
C GLU A 676 3.78 15.19 4.81
N ILE A 677 2.50 15.61 4.74
CA ILE A 677 2.08 16.98 5.05
C ILE A 677 2.35 17.30 6.52
N SER A 678 1.99 16.40 7.45
CA SER A 678 2.22 16.61 8.88
C SER A 678 3.72 16.68 9.21
N GLU A 679 4.56 15.85 8.58
CA GLU A 679 6.03 15.94 8.71
C GLU A 679 6.56 17.27 8.20
N PHE A 680 6.05 17.74 7.06
CA PHE A 680 6.41 19.05 6.49
C PHE A 680 5.98 20.21 7.41
N LEU A 681 4.75 20.18 7.94
CA LEU A 681 4.26 21.18 8.89
C LEU A 681 5.08 21.18 10.18
N ALA A 682 5.36 20.01 10.76
CA ALA A 682 6.21 19.90 11.94
C ALA A 682 7.64 20.43 11.69
N TYR A 683 8.18 20.23 10.48
CA TYR A 683 9.46 20.81 10.08
C TYR A 683 9.40 22.35 10.03
N LYS A 684 8.33 22.93 9.48
CA LYS A 684 8.08 24.38 9.52
C LYS A 684 8.00 24.88 10.96
N THR A 685 7.14 24.30 11.79
CA THR A 685 6.94 24.69 13.20
C THR A 685 8.25 24.64 13.99
N LYS A 686 9.11 23.65 13.74
CA LYS A 686 10.43 23.56 14.39
C LYS A 686 11.34 24.74 14.06
N TRP A 687 11.31 25.25 12.83
CA TRP A 687 12.10 26.41 12.42
C TRP A 687 11.49 27.72 12.93
N GLU A 688 10.16 27.84 12.96
CA GLU A 688 9.47 28.97 13.60
C GLU A 688 9.82 29.06 15.09
N VAL A 689 9.76 27.95 15.83
CA VAL A 689 10.15 27.91 17.26
C VAL A 689 11.62 28.30 17.46
N ARG A 690 12.52 27.96 16.52
CA ARG A 690 13.92 28.41 16.57
C ARG A 690 14.04 29.91 16.33
N LYS A 691 13.29 30.45 15.37
CA LYS A 691 13.22 31.90 15.11
C LYS A 691 12.77 32.64 16.37
N SER A 692 11.67 32.22 16.98
CA SER A 692 11.15 32.82 18.22
C SER A 692 12.17 32.77 19.37
N LYS A 693 12.93 31.68 19.52
CA LYS A 693 13.98 31.59 20.55
C LYS A 693 15.13 32.57 20.32
N VAL A 694 15.59 32.71 19.07
CA VAL A 694 16.66 33.66 18.72
C VAL A 694 16.19 35.10 18.93
N ILE A 695 14.95 35.42 18.53
CA ILE A 695 14.33 36.73 18.80
C ILE A 695 14.23 36.98 20.32
N GLY A 696 13.84 35.97 21.10
CA GLY A 696 13.79 36.06 22.56
C GLY A 696 15.15 36.36 23.20
N GLU A 697 16.23 35.74 22.71
CA GLU A 697 17.60 36.06 23.17
C GLU A 697 18.05 37.46 22.74
N LEU A 698 17.74 37.89 21.51
CA LEU A 698 18.02 39.26 21.04
C LEU A 698 17.30 40.31 21.89
N ASN A 699 16.01 40.11 22.20
CA ASN A 699 15.24 40.99 23.06
C ASN A 699 15.81 41.05 24.49
N ARG A 700 16.31 39.91 25.00
CA ARG A 700 16.98 39.87 26.30
C ARG A 700 18.29 40.67 26.29
N LEU A 701 19.11 40.53 25.25
CA LEU A 701 20.35 41.30 25.10
C LEU A 701 20.05 42.80 24.96
N ALA A 702 19.04 43.19 24.18
CA ALA A 702 18.61 44.58 24.05
C ALA A 702 18.17 45.19 25.39
N LYS A 703 17.43 44.43 26.23
CA LYS A 703 17.08 44.86 27.60
C LYS A 703 18.28 44.97 28.53
N GLN A 704 19.32 44.15 28.33
CA GLN A 704 20.57 44.25 29.09
C GLN A 704 21.38 45.46 28.66
N ASP A 705 21.46 45.72 27.35
CA ASP A 705 22.12 46.89 26.79
C ASP A 705 21.44 48.17 27.24
N SER A 706 20.11 48.26 27.21
CA SER A 706 19.38 49.43 27.71
C SER A 706 19.70 49.74 29.17
N LYS A 707 19.77 48.72 30.03
CA LYS A 707 20.20 48.83 31.44
C LYS A 707 21.65 49.31 31.57
N ILE A 708 22.55 48.83 30.73
CA ILE A 708 23.96 49.25 30.69
C ILE A 708 24.07 50.72 30.27
N THR A 709 23.36 51.15 29.22
CA THR A 709 23.32 52.57 28.81
C THR A 709 22.73 53.47 29.89
N LYS A 710 21.67 53.05 30.59
CA LYS A 710 21.14 53.81 31.74
C LYS A 710 22.16 53.96 32.86
N LYS A 711 23.00 52.94 33.10
CA LYS A 711 24.10 53.03 34.06
C LYS A 711 25.19 53.99 33.59
N LEU A 712 25.60 53.93 32.31
CA LEU A 712 26.61 54.83 31.75
C LEU A 712 26.24 56.33 31.81
N ARG A 713 24.94 56.67 31.87
CA ARG A 713 24.46 58.05 32.01
C ARG A 713 24.54 58.61 33.43
N LYS A 714 24.69 57.76 34.46
CA LYS A 714 24.91 58.24 35.83
C LYS A 714 26.41 58.57 35.96
N GLY A 715 26.75 59.66 36.65
CA GLY A 715 28.14 60.00 36.95
C GLY A 715 28.80 58.86 37.74
N ILE A 716 29.71 58.12 37.12
CA ILE A 716 30.38 56.94 37.68
C ILE A 716 31.86 57.02 37.37
N CYS A 717 32.72 56.63 38.33
CA CYS A 717 34.17 56.59 38.16
C CYS A 717 34.64 55.79 36.93
N GLU A 718 35.80 56.17 36.39
CA GLU A 718 36.33 55.68 35.10
C GLU A 718 36.50 54.16 35.02
N LEU A 719 37.01 53.52 36.08
CA LEU A 719 37.17 52.06 36.16
C LEU A 719 35.85 51.30 36.01
N LYS A 720 34.78 51.80 36.63
CA LYS A 720 33.42 51.22 36.49
C LYS A 720 32.86 51.52 35.10
N LYS A 721 33.12 52.70 34.52
CA LYS A 721 32.75 53.08 33.16
C LYS A 721 33.35 52.13 32.11
N CYS A 722 34.65 51.82 32.21
CA CYS A 722 35.36 50.86 31.36
C CYS A 722 34.77 49.43 31.45
N ARG A 723 34.49 48.92 32.66
CA ARG A 723 33.83 47.61 32.85
C ARG A 723 32.47 47.54 32.17
N ILE A 724 31.69 48.61 32.25
CA ILE A 724 30.35 48.70 31.65
C ILE A 724 30.46 48.77 30.12
N LEU A 725 31.40 49.55 29.56
CA LEU A 725 31.69 49.61 28.12
C LEU A 725 32.10 48.24 27.55
N PHE A 726 32.94 47.48 28.26
CA PHE A 726 33.34 46.15 27.84
C PHE A 726 32.15 45.17 27.79
N SER A 727 31.25 45.26 28.77
CA SER A 727 30.02 44.45 28.80
C SER A 727 29.08 44.79 27.63
N ARG A 728 28.98 46.07 27.25
CA ARG A 728 28.23 46.54 26.09
C ARG A 728 28.81 45.99 24.78
N LYS A 729 30.13 46.07 24.60
CA LYS A 729 30.85 45.51 23.44
C LYS A 729 30.64 43.99 23.32
N TYR A 730 30.66 43.27 24.45
CA TYR A 730 30.39 41.83 24.47
C TYR A 730 28.94 41.50 24.08
N ASN A 731 27.95 42.23 24.62
CA ASN A 731 26.54 42.07 24.25
C ASN A 731 26.32 42.34 22.76
N TYR A 732 26.94 43.39 22.21
CA TYR A 732 26.89 43.73 20.79
C TYR A 732 27.42 42.59 19.90
N LEU A 733 28.61 42.07 20.20
CA LEU A 733 29.19 40.95 19.45
C LEU A 733 28.31 39.68 19.52
N GLN A 734 27.67 39.44 20.66
CA GLN A 734 26.76 38.32 20.86
C GLN A 734 25.43 38.51 20.10
N ALA A 735 24.89 39.72 20.08
CA ALA A 735 23.70 40.11 19.31
C ALA A 735 23.96 39.99 17.81
N HIS A 736 25.10 40.47 17.31
CA HIS A 736 25.48 40.36 15.89
C HIS A 736 25.56 38.89 15.43
N LYS A 737 26.16 38.01 16.25
CA LYS A 737 26.17 36.55 15.98
C LYS A 737 24.75 35.97 15.90
N LEU A 738 23.83 36.41 16.77
CA LEU A 738 22.44 35.96 16.76
C LEU A 738 21.66 36.51 15.57
N GLN A 739 21.91 37.74 15.12
CA GLN A 739 21.32 38.32 13.90
C GLN A 739 21.71 37.52 12.65
N ILE A 740 22.98 37.14 12.51
CA ILE A 740 23.42 36.27 11.40
C ILE A 740 22.70 34.91 11.44
N VAL A 741 22.49 34.35 12.63
CA VAL A 741 21.71 33.11 12.80
C VAL A 741 20.24 33.32 12.41
N LEU A 742 19.64 34.46 12.78
CA LEU A 742 18.26 34.83 12.44
C LEU A 742 18.08 34.97 10.92
N TYR A 743 19.00 35.66 10.24
CA TYR A 743 19.00 35.77 8.77
C TYR A 743 19.02 34.41 8.09
N LYS A 744 19.91 33.49 8.54
CA LYS A 744 19.99 32.11 8.03
C LYS A 744 18.71 31.31 8.28
N ILE A 745 17.99 31.58 9.38
CA ILE A 745 16.70 30.95 9.69
C ILE A 745 15.60 31.51 8.78
N ASN A 746 15.51 32.83 8.60
CA ASN A 746 14.51 33.49 7.75
C ASN A 746 14.64 33.02 6.29
N LYS A 747 15.86 33.01 5.72
CA LYS A 747 16.10 32.50 4.36
C LYS A 747 15.68 31.04 4.17
N LYS A 748 15.72 30.23 5.24
CA LYS A 748 15.20 28.84 5.23
C LYS A 748 13.68 28.79 5.34
N LEU A 749 13.08 29.62 6.19
CA LEU A 749 11.62 29.71 6.32
C LEU A 749 10.97 30.22 5.04
N GLU A 750 11.57 31.15 4.31
CA GLU A 750 11.13 31.61 2.98
C GLU A 750 11.12 30.48 1.96
N LYS A 751 12.19 29.67 1.91
CA LYS A 751 12.23 28.47 1.05
C LYS A 751 11.14 27.46 1.41
N ILE A 752 10.88 27.24 2.70
CA ILE A 752 9.79 26.36 3.15
C ILE A 752 8.42 26.96 2.82
N HIS A 753 8.26 28.28 2.98
CA HIS A 753 7.02 28.99 2.71
C HIS A 753 6.67 28.96 1.21
N SER A 754 7.65 29.23 0.34
CA SER A 754 7.48 29.11 -1.11
C SER A 754 7.13 27.68 -1.55
N GLU A 755 7.72 26.63 -0.95
CA GLU A 755 7.28 25.25 -1.19
C GLU A 755 5.85 24.97 -0.70
N TYR A 756 5.45 25.54 0.44
CA TYR A 756 4.10 25.39 0.98
C TYR A 756 3.06 26.08 0.10
N VAL A 757 3.32 27.32 -0.30
CA VAL A 757 2.47 28.11 -1.21
C VAL A 757 2.32 27.40 -2.55
N ARG A 758 3.41 26.89 -3.14
CA ARG A 758 3.35 26.04 -4.35
C ARG A 758 2.45 24.81 -4.18
N ARG A 759 2.47 24.16 -3.01
CA ARG A 759 1.63 22.99 -2.70
C ARG A 759 0.16 23.35 -2.44
N SER A 760 -0.11 24.51 -1.84
CA SER A 760 -1.46 24.99 -1.53
C SER A 760 -2.16 25.57 -2.77
N GLU A 761 -1.46 26.33 -3.61
CA GLU A 761 -1.97 26.93 -4.86
C GLU A 761 -2.30 25.86 -5.91
N ALA A 762 -1.45 24.84 -6.06
CA ALA A 762 -1.78 23.71 -6.93
C ALA A 762 -3.01 22.92 -6.45
N ARG A 763 -3.31 22.96 -5.14
CA ARG A 763 -4.46 22.28 -4.55
C ARG A 763 -5.72 23.13 -4.66
N SER A 764 -5.64 24.44 -4.39
CA SER A 764 -6.75 25.39 -4.57
C SER A 764 -7.22 25.38 -6.03
N PHE A 765 -6.30 25.49 -6.99
CA PHE A 765 -6.60 25.42 -8.42
C PHE A 765 -7.31 24.11 -8.81
N ARG A 766 -6.84 22.95 -8.31
CA ARG A 766 -7.50 21.65 -8.57
C ARG A 766 -8.90 21.56 -7.97
N ILE A 767 -9.10 22.07 -6.76
CA ILE A 767 -10.40 22.06 -6.08
C ILE A 767 -11.39 22.93 -6.84
N ILE A 768 -10.98 24.16 -7.19
CA ILE A 768 -11.79 25.11 -7.94
C ILE A 768 -12.10 24.57 -9.35
N LYS A 769 -11.11 24.04 -10.08
CA LYS A 769 -11.32 23.36 -11.38
C LYS A 769 -12.34 22.21 -11.27
N LYS A 770 -12.28 21.42 -10.20
CA LYS A 770 -13.23 20.32 -9.97
C LYS A 770 -14.64 20.84 -9.68
N ARG A 771 -14.78 21.89 -8.87
CA ARG A 771 -16.07 22.54 -8.57
C ARG A 771 -16.67 23.18 -9.82
N PHE A 772 -15.85 23.91 -10.59
CA PHE A 772 -16.21 24.49 -11.89
C PHE A 772 -16.75 23.43 -12.86
N ASN A 773 -16.01 22.33 -13.06
CA ASN A 773 -16.46 21.23 -13.94
C ASN A 773 -17.72 20.53 -13.42
N LYS A 774 -17.95 20.49 -12.10
CA LYS A 774 -19.18 19.93 -11.52
C LYS A 774 -20.38 20.78 -11.91
N GLN A 775 -20.27 22.12 -11.80
CA GLN A 775 -21.37 23.00 -12.17
C GLN A 775 -21.59 23.04 -13.69
N LYS A 776 -20.53 23.02 -14.51
CA LYS A 776 -20.66 22.87 -15.97
C LYS A 776 -21.51 21.65 -16.36
N LYS A 777 -21.25 20.49 -15.72
CA LYS A 777 -22.03 19.26 -15.95
C LYS A 777 -23.46 19.35 -15.43
N ALA A 778 -23.67 19.99 -14.29
CA ALA A 778 -25.01 20.19 -13.73
C ALA A 778 -25.85 21.07 -14.67
N TYR A 779 -25.25 22.14 -15.21
CA TYR A 779 -25.85 23.01 -16.22
C TYR A 779 -26.28 22.22 -17.46
N ILE A 780 -25.34 21.51 -18.10
CA ILE A 780 -25.61 20.70 -19.32
C ILE A 780 -26.71 19.65 -19.06
N LYS A 781 -26.69 18.99 -17.89
CA LYS A 781 -27.70 17.99 -17.53
C LYS A 781 -29.09 18.63 -17.41
N ASN A 782 -29.18 19.78 -16.75
CA ASN A 782 -30.45 20.48 -16.60
C ASN A 782 -30.97 20.94 -17.97
N GLU A 783 -30.09 21.49 -18.83
CA GLU A 783 -30.44 21.91 -20.20
C GLU A 783 -31.01 20.77 -21.05
N HIS A 784 -30.39 19.57 -21.03
CA HIS A 784 -30.94 18.40 -21.72
C HIS A 784 -32.28 17.94 -21.15
N LEU A 785 -32.45 17.96 -19.82
CA LEU A 785 -33.73 17.61 -19.19
C LEU A 785 -34.82 18.58 -19.58
N LEU A 786 -34.51 19.87 -19.59
CA LEU A 786 -35.44 20.94 -19.97
C LEU A 786 -35.85 20.80 -21.43
N LYS A 787 -34.92 20.50 -22.35
CA LYS A 787 -35.22 20.17 -23.75
C LYS A 787 -36.15 18.96 -23.88
N HIS A 788 -35.89 17.89 -23.12
CA HIS A 788 -36.73 16.70 -23.13
C HIS A 788 -38.15 16.96 -22.61
N VAL A 789 -38.28 17.70 -21.49
CA VAL A 789 -39.59 18.01 -20.91
C VAL A 789 -40.38 18.97 -21.81
N ARG A 790 -39.73 19.92 -22.48
CA ARG A 790 -40.38 20.75 -23.52
C ARG A 790 -40.89 19.91 -24.69
N HIS A 791 -40.12 18.92 -25.14
CA HIS A 791 -40.57 17.99 -26.18
C HIS A 791 -41.72 17.07 -25.73
N GLN A 792 -41.79 16.75 -24.44
CA GLN A 792 -42.94 16.04 -23.88
C GLN A 792 -44.19 16.94 -23.88
N LEU A 793 -44.03 18.23 -23.56
CA LEU A 793 -45.12 19.20 -23.60
C LEU A 793 -45.71 19.31 -25.01
N THR A 794 -44.87 19.51 -26.03
CA THR A 794 -45.34 19.63 -27.43
C THR A 794 -46.03 18.37 -27.92
N ARG A 795 -45.58 17.17 -27.50
CA ARG A 795 -46.26 15.91 -27.80
C ARG A 795 -47.62 15.79 -27.12
N LEU A 796 -47.74 16.26 -25.88
CA LEU A 796 -49.02 16.25 -25.16
C LEU A 796 -50.00 17.25 -25.78
N GLU A 797 -49.53 18.44 -26.16
CA GLU A 797 -50.35 19.45 -26.86
C GLU A 797 -50.88 18.91 -28.19
N LYS A 798 -50.06 18.22 -28.99
CA LYS A 798 -50.53 17.54 -30.20
C LYS A 798 -51.57 16.46 -29.92
N LYS A 799 -51.40 15.67 -28.84
CA LYS A 799 -52.35 14.62 -28.46
C LYS A 799 -53.69 15.20 -27.98
N ILE A 800 -53.65 16.31 -27.25
CA ILE A 800 -54.85 17.03 -26.81
C ILE A 800 -55.59 17.59 -28.02
N ALA A 801 -54.90 18.30 -28.92
CA ALA A 801 -55.50 18.83 -30.14
C ALA A 801 -56.16 17.74 -31.02
N VAL A 802 -55.51 16.60 -31.19
CA VAL A 802 -56.09 15.46 -31.94
C VAL A 802 -57.31 14.87 -31.22
N ALA A 803 -57.30 14.82 -29.89
CA ALA A 803 -58.44 14.33 -29.11
C ALA A 803 -59.61 15.34 -29.17
N GLU A 804 -59.34 16.63 -29.07
CA GLU A 804 -60.32 17.71 -29.20
C GLU A 804 -60.97 17.75 -30.59
N GLN A 805 -60.18 17.59 -31.65
CA GLN A 805 -60.68 17.49 -33.02
C GLN A 805 -61.61 16.29 -33.26
N ARG A 806 -61.49 15.22 -32.47
CA ARG A 806 -62.34 14.03 -32.59
C ARG A 806 -63.64 14.13 -31.79
N LEU A 807 -63.73 15.02 -30.80
CA LEU A 807 -64.92 15.16 -29.94
C LEU A 807 -66.24 15.43 -30.68
N PRO A 808 -66.29 16.22 -31.78
CA PRO A 808 -67.55 16.49 -32.49
C PRO A 808 -68.15 15.26 -33.18
N PHE A 809 -67.33 14.24 -33.47
CA PHE A 809 -67.68 13.10 -34.31
C PHE A 809 -68.00 11.80 -33.53
N LEU A 810 -68.13 11.88 -32.20
CA LEU A 810 -68.40 10.73 -31.31
C LEU A 810 -69.86 10.72 -30.83
N ALA A 811 -70.40 9.56 -30.49
CA ALA A 811 -71.73 9.46 -29.86
C ALA A 811 -71.72 10.04 -28.43
N ASP A 812 -72.87 10.46 -27.88
CA ASP A 812 -72.91 11.25 -26.64
C ASP A 812 -72.31 10.54 -25.41
N ASN A 813 -72.49 9.23 -25.29
CA ASN A 813 -71.84 8.41 -24.23
C ASN A 813 -70.31 8.36 -24.41
N GLU A 814 -69.82 8.33 -25.64
CA GLU A 814 -68.38 8.32 -25.96
C GLU A 814 -67.75 9.72 -25.79
N LYS A 815 -68.51 10.79 -26.04
CA LYS A 815 -68.09 12.18 -25.79
C LYS A 815 -67.77 12.41 -24.31
N VAL A 816 -68.56 11.86 -23.38
CA VAL A 816 -68.30 11.99 -21.94
C VAL A 816 -66.96 11.35 -21.55
N ILE A 817 -66.70 10.13 -22.05
CA ILE A 817 -65.44 9.42 -21.82
C ILE A 817 -64.26 10.18 -22.46
N ALA A 818 -64.41 10.64 -23.70
CA ALA A 818 -63.37 11.39 -24.41
C ALA A 818 -63.06 12.74 -23.76
N ARG A 819 -64.06 13.47 -23.24
CA ARG A 819 -63.87 14.69 -22.41
C ARG A 819 -63.09 14.37 -21.13
N GLY A 820 -63.37 13.23 -20.48
CA GLY A 820 -62.59 12.74 -19.34
C GLY A 820 -61.11 12.47 -19.69
N VAL A 821 -60.85 11.90 -20.87
CA VAL A 821 -59.48 11.67 -21.38
C VAL A 821 -58.76 12.99 -21.68
N VAL A 822 -59.43 13.96 -22.30
CA VAL A 822 -58.88 15.30 -22.55
C VAL A 822 -58.53 15.98 -21.22
N ALA A 823 -59.45 16.01 -20.25
CA ALA A 823 -59.20 16.58 -18.93
C ALA A 823 -58.02 15.91 -18.20
N ALA A 824 -57.87 14.59 -18.33
CA ALA A 824 -56.71 13.86 -17.79
C ALA A 824 -55.39 14.27 -18.49
N LEU A 825 -55.39 14.39 -19.82
CA LEU A 825 -54.23 14.85 -20.59
C LEU A 825 -53.87 16.30 -20.26
N GLU A 826 -54.84 17.18 -20.06
CA GLU A 826 -54.64 18.56 -19.61
C GLU A 826 -54.01 18.62 -18.21
N LYS A 827 -54.47 17.77 -17.28
CA LYS A 827 -53.87 17.65 -15.94
C LYS A 827 -52.40 17.23 -16.04
N ILE A 828 -52.06 16.31 -16.94
CA ILE A 828 -50.67 15.92 -17.23
C ILE A 828 -49.89 17.08 -17.85
N LYS A 829 -50.48 17.83 -18.80
CA LYS A 829 -49.89 19.06 -19.39
C LYS A 829 -49.54 20.08 -18.31
N ARG A 830 -50.45 20.39 -17.39
CA ARG A 830 -50.21 21.30 -16.24
C ARG A 830 -49.04 20.83 -15.37
N ASN A 831 -48.93 19.53 -15.10
CA ASN A 831 -47.81 18.95 -14.34
C ASN A 831 -46.47 19.05 -15.08
N VAL A 832 -46.47 18.82 -16.40
CA VAL A 832 -45.28 19.00 -17.25
C VAL A 832 -44.86 20.47 -17.29
N GLN A 833 -45.79 21.42 -17.42
CA GLN A 833 -45.52 22.85 -17.35
C GLN A 833 -44.95 23.29 -16.00
N LYS A 834 -45.53 22.83 -14.88
CA LYS A 834 -44.96 23.06 -13.52
C LYS A 834 -43.52 22.54 -13.44
N LYS A 835 -43.24 21.37 -14.00
CA LYS A 835 -41.89 20.79 -14.05
C LYS A 835 -40.92 21.62 -14.89
N ILE A 836 -41.37 22.21 -16.00
CA ILE A 836 -40.57 23.16 -16.80
C ILE A 836 -40.21 24.38 -15.95
N LYS A 837 -41.18 25.02 -15.30
CA LYS A 837 -40.93 26.18 -14.40
C LYS A 837 -39.91 25.85 -13.31
N VAL A 838 -40.02 24.68 -12.68
CA VAL A 838 -39.05 24.21 -11.67
C VAL A 838 -37.65 24.02 -12.26
N LEU A 839 -37.53 23.41 -13.45
CA LEU A 839 -36.24 23.20 -14.11
C LEU A 839 -35.59 24.52 -14.57
N GLU A 840 -36.39 25.49 -15.00
CA GLU A 840 -35.96 26.86 -15.34
C GLU A 840 -35.43 27.60 -14.10
N ASN A 841 -36.13 27.53 -12.97
CA ASN A 841 -35.63 28.06 -11.69
C ASN A 841 -34.35 27.36 -11.22
N GLN A 842 -34.24 26.05 -11.40
CA GLN A 842 -33.00 25.34 -11.13
C GLN A 842 -31.87 25.76 -12.09
N LYS A 843 -32.19 26.07 -13.35
CA LYS A 843 -31.22 26.52 -14.35
C LYS A 843 -30.62 27.86 -13.92
N THR A 844 -31.44 28.84 -13.54
CA THR A 844 -30.95 30.15 -13.08
C THR A 844 -30.07 30.03 -11.82
N ILE A 845 -30.45 29.22 -10.84
CA ILE A 845 -29.63 28.95 -9.64
C ILE A 845 -28.28 28.32 -10.01
N ILE A 846 -28.28 27.32 -10.91
CA ILE A 846 -27.05 26.68 -11.38
C ILE A 846 -26.18 27.68 -12.14
N MET A 847 -26.76 28.55 -12.98
CA MET A 847 -26.03 29.58 -13.73
C MET A 847 -25.39 30.62 -12.81
N LYS A 848 -26.09 31.12 -11.78
CA LYS A 848 -25.52 32.02 -10.76
C LYS A 848 -24.33 31.38 -10.04
N LYS A 849 -24.47 30.13 -9.60
CA LYS A 849 -23.38 29.36 -8.96
C LYS A 849 -22.22 29.09 -9.93
N TYR A 850 -22.52 28.84 -11.20
CA TYR A 850 -21.51 28.59 -12.23
C TYR A 850 -20.73 29.86 -12.55
N LEU A 851 -21.40 31.01 -12.63
CA LEU A 851 -20.80 32.32 -12.84
C LEU A 851 -19.85 32.71 -11.71
N ALA A 852 -20.26 32.54 -10.44
CA ALA A 852 -19.41 32.81 -9.28
C ALA A 852 -18.12 31.96 -9.30
N LEU A 853 -18.25 30.65 -9.56
CA LEU A 853 -17.09 29.76 -9.66
C LEU A 853 -16.23 30.04 -10.90
N ASN A 854 -16.80 30.57 -11.98
CA ASN A 854 -16.03 30.99 -13.16
C ASN A 854 -15.13 32.19 -12.81
N LYS A 855 -15.62 33.17 -12.04
CA LYS A 855 -14.81 34.29 -11.54
C LYS A 855 -13.62 33.79 -10.71
N GLU A 856 -13.86 32.89 -9.75
CA GLU A 856 -12.80 32.28 -8.95
C GLU A 856 -11.80 31.48 -9.81
N TYR A 857 -12.30 30.74 -10.80
CA TYR A 857 -11.46 29.94 -11.69
C TYR A 857 -10.54 30.81 -12.56
N LEU A 858 -11.04 31.93 -13.07
CA LEU A 858 -10.26 32.92 -13.83
C LEU A 858 -9.15 33.54 -12.99
N ILE A 859 -9.44 33.95 -11.76
CA ILE A 859 -8.41 34.51 -10.84
C ILE A 859 -7.28 33.50 -10.62
N GLN A 860 -7.61 32.23 -10.42
CA GLN A 860 -6.62 31.18 -10.18
C GLN A 860 -5.84 30.80 -11.45
N LEU A 861 -6.47 30.86 -12.63
CA LEU A 861 -5.77 30.71 -13.91
C LEU A 861 -4.75 31.82 -14.13
N LYS A 862 -5.11 33.08 -13.86
CA LYS A 862 -4.19 34.23 -13.95
C LYS A 862 -2.98 34.08 -13.04
N LYS A 863 -3.20 33.82 -11.74
CA LYS A 863 -2.11 33.59 -10.77
C LYS A 863 -1.18 32.46 -11.18
N ARG A 864 -1.72 31.37 -11.73
CA ARG A 864 -0.93 30.23 -12.20
C ARG A 864 -0.11 30.56 -13.44
N MET A 865 -0.67 31.28 -14.39
CA MET A 865 0.03 31.78 -15.58
C MET A 865 1.20 32.69 -15.19
N GLU A 866 0.98 33.64 -14.27
CA GLU A 866 2.04 34.52 -13.74
C GLU A 866 3.15 33.73 -13.05
N SER A 867 2.80 32.73 -12.23
CA SER A 867 3.80 31.86 -11.58
C SER A 867 4.59 31.02 -12.60
N ASP A 868 3.93 30.46 -13.61
CA ASP A 868 4.58 29.67 -14.66
C ASP A 868 5.49 30.56 -15.53
N LYS A 869 5.10 31.83 -15.80
CA LYS A 869 5.95 32.84 -16.46
C LYS A 869 7.20 33.16 -15.65
N LYS A 870 7.08 33.48 -14.35
CA LYS A 870 8.23 33.75 -13.46
C LYS A 870 9.20 32.56 -13.44
N ARG A 871 8.66 31.34 -13.35
CA ARG A 871 9.46 30.11 -13.34
C ARG A 871 10.16 29.86 -14.67
N LYS A 872 9.50 30.12 -15.80
CA LYS A 872 10.13 30.06 -17.12
C LYS A 872 11.35 30.98 -17.16
N GLY A 873 11.20 32.23 -16.68
CA GLY A 873 12.31 33.18 -16.52
C GLY A 873 13.47 32.64 -15.68
N GLU A 874 13.18 32.08 -14.49
CA GLU A 874 14.22 31.48 -13.62
C GLU A 874 14.98 30.31 -14.28
N LEU A 875 14.31 29.51 -15.11
CA LEU A 875 14.91 28.36 -15.80
C LEU A 875 15.73 28.80 -17.01
N ILE A 876 15.24 29.79 -17.76
CA ILE A 876 15.98 30.41 -18.87
C ILE A 876 17.27 31.03 -18.33
N ALA A 877 17.22 31.76 -17.20
CA ALA A 877 18.42 32.36 -16.59
C ALA A 877 19.48 31.32 -16.18
N LYS A 878 19.08 30.10 -15.80
CA LYS A 878 20.00 29.01 -15.41
C LYS A 878 20.53 28.18 -16.58
N ARG A 879 19.90 28.29 -17.75
CA ARG A 879 20.21 27.47 -18.92
C ARG A 879 21.63 27.75 -19.46
N PRO A 880 22.11 29.01 -19.57
CA PRO A 880 23.47 29.30 -20.03
C PRO A 880 24.56 28.65 -19.17
N GLU A 881 24.46 28.73 -17.85
CA GLU A 881 25.45 28.13 -16.93
C GLU A 881 25.50 26.60 -17.08
N THR A 882 24.34 25.96 -17.19
CA THR A 882 24.27 24.50 -17.33
C THR A 882 24.63 24.01 -18.72
N LEU A 883 24.40 24.83 -19.76
CA LEU A 883 24.86 24.60 -21.12
C LEU A 883 26.39 24.69 -21.20
N ARG A 884 26.99 25.75 -20.64
CA ARG A 884 28.44 25.89 -20.55
C ARG A 884 29.08 24.68 -19.85
N ALA A 885 28.51 24.25 -18.71
CA ALA A 885 29.01 23.07 -18.00
C ALA A 885 28.79 21.73 -18.76
N ALA A 886 27.84 21.66 -19.70
CA ALA A 886 27.64 20.48 -20.53
C ALA A 886 28.60 20.44 -21.72
N LEU A 887 28.96 21.62 -22.26
CA LEU A 887 29.86 21.74 -23.42
C LEU A 887 31.34 21.70 -23.02
N TYR A 888 31.72 22.43 -21.96
CA TYR A 888 33.12 22.75 -21.66
C TYR A 888 33.69 22.06 -20.41
N GLU A 889 32.94 21.17 -19.74
CA GLU A 889 33.48 20.44 -18.57
C GLU A 889 34.39 19.29 -19.03
N LEU A 890 35.69 19.39 -18.73
CA LEU A 890 36.74 18.46 -19.17
C LEU A 890 36.61 17.04 -18.59
N ILE A 891 35.87 16.85 -17.49
CA ILE A 891 35.72 15.54 -16.83
C ILE A 891 34.47 14.82 -17.38
N PRO A 892 34.61 13.67 -18.10
CA PRO A 892 33.50 13.07 -18.85
C PRO A 892 32.26 12.73 -18.01
N HIS A 893 32.45 12.23 -16.78
CA HIS A 893 31.32 11.91 -15.90
C HIS A 893 30.60 13.16 -15.37
N LYS A 894 31.31 14.28 -15.18
CA LYS A 894 30.69 15.56 -14.77
C LYS A 894 29.97 16.20 -15.95
N GLN A 895 30.57 16.14 -17.14
CA GLN A 895 29.97 16.58 -18.40
C GLN A 895 28.65 15.84 -18.69
N GLN A 896 28.65 14.50 -18.67
CA GLN A 896 27.42 13.69 -18.81
C GLN A 896 26.36 14.03 -17.75
N ARG A 897 26.78 14.43 -16.54
CA ARG A 897 25.85 14.85 -15.49
C ARG A 897 25.26 16.23 -15.78
N ALA A 898 26.05 17.14 -16.35
CA ALA A 898 25.60 18.45 -16.81
C ALA A 898 24.66 18.32 -18.01
N GLU A 899 24.97 17.50 -19.02
CA GLU A 899 24.08 17.17 -20.14
C GLU A 899 22.73 16.63 -19.66
N ARG A 900 22.73 15.71 -18.69
CA ARG A 900 21.48 15.19 -18.10
C ARG A 900 20.70 16.27 -17.34
N LYS A 901 21.36 17.28 -16.78
CA LYS A 901 20.69 18.42 -16.14
C LYS A 901 20.12 19.37 -17.18
N LEU A 902 20.87 19.68 -18.24
CA LEU A 902 20.43 20.51 -19.36
C LEU A 902 19.20 19.90 -20.03
N ASN A 903 19.26 18.62 -20.40
CA ASN A 903 18.13 17.86 -20.95
C ASN A 903 16.88 17.85 -20.05
N ARG A 904 17.06 17.95 -18.71
CA ARG A 904 15.93 18.06 -17.77
C ARG A 904 15.37 19.47 -17.73
N LEU A 905 16.24 20.49 -17.80
CA LEU A 905 15.85 21.90 -17.86
C LEU A 905 15.06 22.17 -19.14
N ASP A 906 15.55 21.72 -20.29
CA ASP A 906 14.88 21.91 -21.59
C ASP A 906 13.50 21.24 -21.62
N LYS A 907 13.41 19.98 -21.16
CA LYS A 907 12.12 19.29 -21.01
C LYS A 907 11.17 20.00 -20.05
N GLU A 908 11.69 20.64 -19.01
CA GLU A 908 10.87 21.40 -18.08
C GLU A 908 10.37 22.70 -18.71
N LEU A 909 11.21 23.41 -19.46
CA LEU A 909 10.85 24.59 -20.25
C LEU A 909 9.75 24.27 -21.27
N GLU A 910 9.93 23.23 -22.10
CA GLU A 910 8.91 22.79 -23.06
C GLU A 910 7.57 22.47 -22.36
N SER A 911 7.63 21.83 -21.19
CA SER A 911 6.43 21.46 -20.43
C SER A 911 5.71 22.67 -19.85
N LEU A 912 6.44 23.75 -19.52
CA LEU A 912 5.88 25.01 -19.05
C LEU A 912 5.26 25.80 -20.20
N GLU A 913 5.90 25.79 -21.38
CA GLU A 913 5.36 26.44 -22.59
C GLU A 913 4.04 25.80 -23.04
N LYS A 914 4.03 24.47 -23.22
CA LYS A 914 2.80 23.73 -23.57
C LYS A 914 1.67 24.01 -22.58
N ARG A 915 2.00 24.06 -21.29
CA ARG A 915 1.03 24.36 -20.23
C ARG A 915 0.54 25.80 -20.27
N SER A 916 1.42 26.77 -20.54
CA SER A 916 1.05 28.18 -20.66
C SER A 916 0.10 28.38 -21.84
N LEU A 917 0.32 27.70 -22.96
CA LEU A 917 -0.57 27.72 -24.12
C LEU A 917 -1.94 27.12 -23.77
N GLU A 918 -1.97 25.95 -23.12
CA GLU A 918 -3.23 25.34 -22.67
C GLU A 918 -4.02 26.23 -21.70
N ASP A 919 -3.34 26.82 -20.71
CA ASP A 919 -3.99 27.64 -19.69
C ASP A 919 -4.43 29.00 -20.28
N ALA A 920 -3.72 29.55 -21.28
CA ALA A 920 -4.18 30.69 -22.06
C ALA A 920 -5.46 30.39 -22.86
N HIS A 921 -5.52 29.24 -23.54
CA HIS A 921 -6.74 28.78 -24.23
C HIS A 921 -7.91 28.65 -23.26
N ARG A 922 -7.71 28.00 -22.11
CA ARG A 922 -8.73 27.87 -21.06
C ARG A 922 -9.18 29.20 -20.49
N MET A 923 -8.28 30.18 -20.42
CA MET A 923 -8.62 31.53 -19.98
C MET A 923 -9.55 32.20 -20.99
N LYS A 924 -9.27 32.11 -22.30
CA LYS A 924 -10.17 32.58 -23.35
C LYS A 924 -11.55 31.93 -23.27
N GLU A 925 -11.60 30.60 -23.11
CA GLU A 925 -12.87 29.86 -22.94
C GLU A 925 -13.66 30.28 -21.69
N ALA A 926 -12.97 30.44 -20.56
CA ALA A 926 -13.58 30.83 -19.30
C ALA A 926 -14.14 32.27 -19.36
N ILE A 927 -13.44 33.18 -20.04
CA ILE A 927 -13.93 34.53 -20.34
C ILE A 927 -15.18 34.48 -21.22
N ARG A 928 -15.17 33.72 -22.33
CA ARG A 928 -16.36 33.53 -23.18
C ARG A 928 -17.54 32.99 -22.40
N THR A 929 -17.32 31.94 -21.61
CA THR A 929 -18.35 31.34 -20.75
C THR A 929 -18.87 32.35 -19.71
N ARG A 930 -18.00 33.21 -19.18
CA ARG A 930 -18.39 34.24 -18.22
C ARG A 930 -19.32 35.27 -18.87
N LYS A 931 -18.99 35.76 -20.07
CA LYS A 931 -19.85 36.69 -20.82
C LYS A 931 -21.23 36.10 -21.05
N PHE A 932 -21.30 34.89 -21.61
CA PHE A 932 -22.54 34.15 -21.82
C PHE A 932 -23.37 33.99 -20.54
N LEU A 933 -22.74 33.57 -19.43
CA LEU A 933 -23.45 33.40 -18.15
C LEU A 933 -23.90 34.74 -17.55
N GLN A 934 -23.13 35.83 -17.74
CA GLN A 934 -23.53 37.15 -17.28
C GLN A 934 -24.75 37.64 -18.05
N GLU A 935 -24.75 37.50 -19.37
CA GLU A 935 -25.89 37.86 -20.22
C GLU A 935 -27.14 37.05 -19.87
N ALA A 936 -27.00 35.74 -19.67
CA ALA A 936 -28.14 34.88 -19.41
C ALA A 936 -28.65 34.90 -17.94
N VAL A 937 -27.87 35.44 -16.99
CA VAL A 937 -28.29 35.63 -15.58
C VAL A 937 -28.87 37.02 -15.34
N LYS A 938 -28.65 37.98 -16.24
CA LYS A 938 -29.35 39.27 -16.17
C LYS A 938 -30.86 38.98 -16.16
N PRO A 939 -31.62 39.60 -15.24
CA PRO A 939 -33.07 39.47 -15.28
C PRO A 939 -33.54 39.88 -16.68
N LYS A 940 -34.40 39.05 -17.30
CA LYS A 940 -35.24 39.57 -18.38
C LYS A 940 -36.07 40.65 -17.70
N VAL A 941 -35.83 41.91 -18.05
CA VAL A 941 -36.62 43.03 -17.56
C VAL A 941 -38.05 42.73 -18.01
N VAL A 942 -38.90 42.35 -17.06
CA VAL A 942 -40.35 42.27 -17.28
C VAL A 942 -40.84 43.67 -16.95
N CYS A 943 -41.37 44.33 -17.96
CA CYS A 943 -41.84 45.70 -17.85
C CYS A 943 -43.14 45.69 -17.04
N THR A 944 -43.03 45.96 -15.75
CA THR A 944 -44.19 46.37 -14.93
C THR A 944 -44.42 47.84 -15.22
N GLY A 945 -45.45 48.12 -16.03
CA GLY A 945 -45.81 49.44 -16.53
C GLY A 945 -45.45 49.64 -18.01
N GLY A 946 -46.40 49.35 -18.91
CA GLY A 946 -46.62 50.04 -20.20
C GLY A 946 -45.53 50.14 -21.28
N ILE A 947 -44.29 49.67 -21.07
CA ILE A 947 -43.20 49.86 -22.02
C ILE A 947 -42.75 48.52 -22.57
N ILE A 948 -43.38 48.03 -23.64
CA ILE A 948 -42.85 46.90 -24.42
C ILE A 948 -41.95 47.48 -25.54
N ASN A 949 -40.64 47.21 -25.45
CA ASN A 949 -39.59 47.44 -26.47
C ASN A 949 -39.23 48.89 -26.89
N CYS A 950 -38.94 49.75 -25.92
CA CYS A 950 -38.32 51.07 -26.18
C CYS A 950 -36.92 51.00 -26.87
N ARG A 951 -36.28 49.83 -26.97
CA ARG A 951 -34.97 49.68 -27.65
C ARG A 951 -35.04 49.69 -29.18
N TYR A 952 -36.02 49.03 -29.80
CA TYR A 952 -36.16 49.07 -31.26
C TYR A 952 -36.49 50.49 -31.71
N CYS A 953 -37.53 51.05 -31.09
CA CYS A 953 -38.02 52.39 -31.35
C CYS A 953 -36.93 53.46 -31.14
N HIS A 954 -36.15 53.39 -30.06
CA HIS A 954 -35.01 54.30 -29.90
C HIS A 954 -33.86 54.05 -30.87
N SER A 955 -33.54 52.80 -31.21
CA SER A 955 -32.43 52.52 -32.12
C SER A 955 -32.75 52.92 -33.56
N LEU A 956 -33.95 52.59 -34.04
CA LEU A 956 -34.46 52.95 -35.36
C LEU A 956 -34.74 54.45 -35.42
N GLY A 957 -35.37 55.02 -34.39
CA GLY A 957 -35.62 56.45 -34.30
C GLY A 957 -34.35 57.30 -34.19
N ARG A 958 -33.26 56.79 -33.61
CA ARG A 958 -31.94 57.47 -33.66
C ARG A 958 -31.35 57.46 -35.06
N ILE A 959 -31.45 56.33 -35.78
CA ILE A 959 -31.00 56.25 -37.18
C ILE A 959 -31.81 57.25 -38.01
N LEU A 960 -33.14 57.23 -37.91
CA LEU A 960 -34.05 58.17 -38.56
C LEU A 960 -33.74 59.63 -38.22
N LYS A 961 -33.54 59.96 -36.95
CA LYS A 961 -33.26 61.34 -36.54
C LYS A 961 -31.92 61.85 -37.09
N VAL A 962 -30.90 60.99 -37.15
CA VAL A 962 -29.61 61.35 -37.77
C VAL A 962 -29.76 61.49 -39.27
N SER A 963 -30.43 60.54 -39.92
CA SER A 963 -30.65 60.56 -41.37
C SER A 963 -31.49 61.75 -41.84
N LEU A 964 -32.56 62.11 -41.11
CA LEU A 964 -33.36 63.30 -41.38
C LEU A 964 -32.58 64.60 -41.14
N ARG A 965 -31.75 64.65 -40.09
CA ARG A 965 -30.89 65.82 -39.84
C ARG A 965 -29.87 66.01 -40.96
N ASN A 966 -29.39 64.91 -41.54
CA ASN A 966 -28.45 64.92 -42.64
C ASN A 966 -29.11 65.06 -44.03
N ARG A 967 -30.46 65.17 -44.10
CA ARG A 967 -31.26 65.21 -45.35
C ARG A 967 -30.90 64.06 -46.31
N GLU A 968 -30.66 62.87 -45.77
CA GLU A 968 -30.36 61.68 -46.58
C GLU A 968 -31.60 61.24 -47.37
N GLU A 969 -31.42 60.74 -48.60
CA GLU A 969 -32.51 60.22 -49.44
C GLU A 969 -33.25 59.06 -48.77
N ASP A 970 -34.58 58.99 -48.94
CA ASP A 970 -35.45 57.99 -48.31
C ASP A 970 -34.97 56.55 -48.52
N ARG A 971 -34.43 56.26 -49.72
CA ARG A 971 -33.85 54.95 -50.04
C ARG A 971 -32.71 54.57 -49.09
N ILE A 972 -31.80 55.51 -48.81
CA ILE A 972 -30.65 55.31 -47.92
C ILE A 972 -31.11 55.11 -46.47
N ILE A 973 -32.15 55.86 -46.05
CA ILE A 973 -32.74 55.73 -44.71
C ILE A 973 -33.34 54.32 -44.54
N LEU A 974 -34.14 53.88 -45.51
CA LEU A 974 -34.78 52.56 -45.50
C LEU A 974 -33.74 51.43 -45.53
N GLU A 975 -32.68 51.54 -46.33
CA GLU A 975 -31.60 50.54 -46.36
C GLU A 975 -30.89 50.41 -45.00
N ARG A 976 -30.62 51.53 -44.31
CA ARG A 976 -30.01 51.51 -42.98
C ARG A 976 -30.92 50.90 -41.91
N LEU A 977 -32.21 51.22 -41.96
CA LEU A 977 -33.21 50.63 -41.06
C LEU A 977 -33.38 49.14 -41.33
N HIS A 978 -33.43 48.73 -42.60
CA HIS A 978 -33.56 47.35 -43.01
C HIS A 978 -32.30 46.53 -42.63
N HIS A 979 -31.10 47.08 -42.86
CA HIS A 979 -29.84 46.48 -42.41
C HIS A 979 -29.77 46.33 -40.89
N ARG A 980 -30.34 47.29 -40.14
CA ARG A 980 -30.44 47.18 -38.67
C ARG A 980 -31.38 46.05 -38.25
N CYS A 981 -32.53 45.91 -38.90
CA CYS A 981 -33.50 44.86 -38.62
C CYS A 981 -33.01 43.46 -39.03
N ASN A 982 -32.24 43.33 -40.12
CA ASN A 982 -31.67 42.05 -40.56
C ASN A 982 -30.64 41.45 -39.57
N LYS A 983 -30.14 42.23 -38.62
CA LYS A 983 -29.26 41.75 -37.53
C LYS A 983 -30.04 41.11 -36.37
N GLU A 984 -31.37 41.22 -36.36
CA GLU A 984 -32.23 40.61 -35.36
C GLU A 984 -32.54 39.14 -35.70
N LEU A 985 -33.00 38.38 -34.70
CA LEU A 985 -33.39 36.97 -34.89
C LEU A 985 -34.57 36.86 -35.88
N PRO A 986 -34.62 35.83 -36.74
CA PRO A 986 -35.64 35.70 -37.80
C PRO A 986 -37.09 35.89 -37.33
N GLU A 987 -37.41 35.37 -36.14
CA GLU A 987 -38.74 35.48 -35.50
C GLU A 987 -39.17 36.93 -35.20
N ASN A 988 -38.22 37.88 -35.11
CA ASN A 988 -38.47 39.29 -34.78
C ASN A 988 -38.19 40.25 -35.93
N GLN A 989 -37.64 39.78 -37.06
CA GLN A 989 -37.25 40.63 -38.19
C GLN A 989 -38.46 41.32 -38.82
N ALA A 990 -39.52 40.56 -39.12
CA ALA A 990 -40.75 41.10 -39.71
C ALA A 990 -41.36 42.23 -38.87
N ARG A 991 -41.40 42.06 -37.54
CA ARG A 991 -41.91 43.07 -36.61
C ARG A 991 -40.98 44.29 -36.48
N CYS A 992 -39.66 44.11 -36.56
CA CYS A 992 -38.72 45.22 -36.59
C CYS A 992 -38.89 46.08 -37.84
N ILE A 993 -39.10 45.44 -38.99
CA ILE A 993 -39.30 46.10 -40.29
C ILE A 993 -40.63 46.87 -40.28
N ASP A 994 -41.72 46.27 -39.81
CA ASP A 994 -43.03 46.94 -39.70
C ASP A 994 -42.95 48.20 -38.80
N VAL A 995 -42.26 48.10 -37.65
CA VAL A 995 -42.02 49.27 -36.78
C VAL A 995 -41.12 50.32 -37.43
N ALA A 996 -40.10 49.90 -38.21
CA ALA A 996 -39.24 50.82 -38.93
C ALA A 996 -40.00 51.59 -40.02
N MET A 997 -40.86 50.91 -40.77
CA MET A 997 -41.69 51.53 -41.80
C MET A 997 -42.65 52.58 -41.21
N ARG A 998 -43.42 52.20 -40.18
CA ARG A 998 -44.36 53.13 -39.52
C ARG A 998 -43.66 54.31 -38.85
N LEU A 999 -42.48 54.11 -38.27
CA LEU A 999 -41.68 55.22 -37.74
C LEU A 999 -41.21 56.16 -38.84
N THR A 1000 -40.83 55.62 -39.99
CA THR A 1000 -40.36 56.42 -41.14
C THR A 1000 -41.51 57.23 -41.72
N GLU A 1001 -42.70 56.65 -41.88
CA GLU A 1001 -43.92 57.36 -42.31
C GLU A 1001 -44.26 58.56 -41.42
N VAL A 1002 -44.12 58.41 -40.10
CA VAL A 1002 -44.34 59.54 -39.17
C VAL A 1002 -43.21 60.56 -39.23
N ALA A 1003 -41.99 60.12 -39.54
CA ALA A 1003 -40.82 60.99 -39.57
C ALA A 1003 -40.74 61.86 -40.85
N VAL A 1004 -41.15 61.31 -42.00
CA VAL A 1004 -41.22 62.03 -43.29
C VAL A 1004 -42.27 63.15 -43.26
N LYS A 1005 -43.33 62.99 -42.44
CA LYS A 1005 -44.36 64.04 -42.24
C LYS A 1005 -43.91 65.21 -41.37
N VAL A 1006 -42.68 65.19 -40.84
CA VAL A 1006 -42.15 66.28 -40.01
C VAL A 1006 -41.14 67.10 -40.83
N PHE A 1007 -41.55 68.29 -41.27
CA PHE A 1007 -40.78 69.19 -42.12
C PHE A 1007 -39.45 69.65 -41.50
N ASP A 1008 -39.37 69.73 -40.16
CA ASP A 1008 -38.15 70.10 -39.42
C ASP A 1008 -37.58 68.91 -38.60
N PRO A 1009 -36.39 68.38 -38.96
CA PRO A 1009 -35.76 67.25 -38.28
C PRO A 1009 -35.51 67.46 -36.77
N VAL A 1010 -35.39 68.71 -36.32
CA VAL A 1010 -35.15 69.04 -34.90
C VAL A 1010 -36.41 68.79 -34.07
N LYS A 1011 -37.59 69.08 -34.64
CA LYS A 1011 -38.90 68.86 -34.02
C LYS A 1011 -39.29 67.38 -33.98
N PHE A 1012 -38.63 66.51 -34.75
CA PHE A 1012 -38.85 65.06 -34.66
C PHE A 1012 -38.37 64.50 -33.31
N ARG A 1013 -39.34 64.17 -32.44
CA ARG A 1013 -39.11 63.50 -31.16
C ARG A 1013 -39.47 62.02 -31.30
N VAL A 1014 -38.45 61.17 -31.28
CA VAL A 1014 -38.60 59.70 -31.38
C VAL A 1014 -39.64 59.15 -30.39
N ALA A 1015 -39.66 59.69 -29.16
CA ALA A 1015 -40.61 59.24 -28.13
C ALA A 1015 -42.08 59.55 -28.49
N SER A 1016 -42.38 60.71 -29.08
CA SER A 1016 -43.75 61.06 -29.49
C SER A 1016 -44.17 60.30 -30.74
N ALA A 1017 -43.25 60.13 -31.71
CA ALA A 1017 -43.49 59.30 -32.90
C ALA A 1017 -43.80 57.85 -32.52
N CYS A 1018 -43.02 57.26 -31.61
CA CYS A 1018 -43.23 55.89 -31.10
C CYS A 1018 -44.57 55.71 -30.35
N LYS A 1019 -45.06 56.76 -29.68
CA LYS A 1019 -46.39 56.77 -29.07
C LYS A 1019 -47.49 56.84 -30.13
N LYS A 1020 -47.36 57.74 -31.12
CA LYS A 1020 -48.34 57.90 -32.20
C LYS A 1020 -48.58 56.62 -33.01
N ILE A 1021 -47.55 55.81 -33.24
CA ILE A 1021 -47.67 54.54 -33.99
C ILE A 1021 -48.12 53.34 -33.13
N GLY A 1022 -48.46 53.57 -31.85
CA GLY A 1022 -48.97 52.52 -30.95
C GLY A 1022 -47.92 51.49 -30.49
N VAL A 1023 -46.64 51.73 -30.75
CA VAL A 1023 -45.54 50.80 -30.40
C VAL A 1023 -45.11 50.94 -28.94
N CYS A 1024 -45.22 52.15 -28.40
CA CYS A 1024 -45.12 52.42 -26.96
C CYS A 1024 -46.49 52.88 -26.48
N GLY A 1025 -47.08 52.21 -25.49
CA GLY A 1025 -48.43 52.53 -24.99
C GLY A 1025 -48.54 53.98 -24.50
N ILE A 1026 -49.79 54.47 -24.43
CA ILE A 1026 -50.13 55.79 -23.84
C ILE A 1026 -49.58 55.89 -22.42
#